data_AF-A0A2D6TLB3-F1
#
_entry.id   AF-A0A2D6TLB3-F1
#
_cell.length_a   1.000
_cell.length_b   1.000
_cell.length_c   1.000
_cell.angle_alpha   90.00
_cell.angle_beta   90.00
_cell.angle_gamma   90.00
#
_symmetry.space_group_name_H-M   'P 1'
#
loop_
_entity.id
_entity.type
_entity.pdbx_description
1 polymer ?
#
loop_
_entity_poly.entity_id
_entity_poly.type
_entity_poly.pdbx_seq_one_letter_code
_entity_poly.pdbx_strand_id
1 'polypeptide(L)'
;MKVSKEINKLQMSKQYIGKRTPTAYYIHVSQLSSLSNEEQATIIKGLDRAGLKTDSEFNVLKLSNDLSSLSFLNYPKFFDEGFPELESSWHVDFKLDKCTFRTYSNSFNPPILHRKELLLSENHPQRECFTNLTKEAENLGLFKDVSRIGFRNQWEKLVNNEGYYIEGHQFVPLLNKDKSGIEQSGTYNEDSDESGIQRHRTAMVRYGFSAPIQSLMRLGFLDGDYSVFDYGCGKGDDLRGLIENDIEAYGWDPHYASDKQKIETDIVNLGYVLNVIEDFQDRVDALQGAYSLASGLLVVAVMLEYNNKNQSESFRDGVLTGRKTFQKYYAPKELKEFIEEHLNEESIAVAPGVFFVFKDKVLHQRYLLSQSRSHSFLKRANLRLAPRRTPEEKDKEKYEEYKELLETLWIQWIDFGREPTSNEVQNLDLLKKAFGSLGRALRFLRSQKNDSLLNAAGESKRNDLLVFLALELFKKRTAFNKMQFSFQRDIKVFFGNIGKARNDARDLLFKISNVEEIDRNCSKAASEGLGLLLPKKSLQLHTSLVERLPPLLRVYVGCATVLYGDVTSADLLKIHILSGKISLMRYDNFAEEAIPRLLERTKIDFRKQKLEFYEYGDEFEPRNLYQKSKYMNEEMESFAQQCTFDEQLEELKLFDFREYGPAPKEFLHKLEKQRWQVDKLSLIRSKTIPDIDTACGENYFYRNFIECGETQKNSGIENLPKNPDSYTALQELAQGLLDPIIDYFGSIELTFGFCSTELAKLIPGRIAPELDQHAAYELDQNNKIICPRLGAAVDFIVEDEDMMEVAKWIDENLIFDRMYFYGQKRPLHISIGPEMLQQVTLMLPDKKGYRVIPRTLKKGEFKEIDGNKIVPLT
;
A
#
# COMPACT_ATOMS: atom_id res chain seq x y z
N MET A 1 8.95 -56.49 3.91
CA MET A 1 8.67 -55.54 5.00
C MET A 1 9.77 -54.50 5.30
N LYS A 2 10.96 -54.51 4.67
CA LYS A 2 11.92 -53.39 4.75
C LYS A 2 11.83 -52.40 3.57
N VAL A 3 11.36 -52.84 2.40
CA VAL A 3 11.17 -51.98 1.21
C VAL A 3 9.96 -51.03 1.36
N SER A 4 8.89 -51.47 2.03
CA SER A 4 7.68 -50.67 2.27
C SER A 4 7.88 -49.53 3.29
N LYS A 5 8.90 -49.63 4.16
CA LYS A 5 9.25 -48.57 5.11
C LYS A 5 10.13 -47.49 4.50
N GLU A 6 10.89 -47.78 3.44
CA GLU A 6 11.65 -46.75 2.71
C GLU A 6 10.76 -45.94 1.75
N ILE A 7 9.73 -46.56 1.16
CA ILE A 7 8.76 -45.86 0.31
C ILE A 7 7.92 -44.86 1.14
N ASN A 8 7.50 -45.22 2.36
CA ASN A 8 6.78 -44.31 3.25
C ASN A 8 7.67 -43.23 3.89
N LYS A 9 8.99 -43.44 4.00
CA LYS A 9 9.92 -42.39 4.46
C LYS A 9 10.31 -41.42 3.34
N LEU A 10 10.23 -41.84 2.08
CA LEU A 10 10.36 -40.98 0.90
C LEU A 10 9.08 -40.19 0.57
N GLN A 11 7.94 -40.50 1.22
CA GLN A 11 6.69 -39.73 1.08
C GLN A 11 6.47 -38.67 2.18
N MET A 12 7.30 -38.62 3.24
CA MET A 12 7.19 -37.62 4.33
C MET A 12 8.29 -36.55 4.30
N SER A 13 8.64 -36.07 3.11
CA SER A 13 9.31 -34.77 2.92
C SER A 13 9.01 -34.15 1.56
N LYS A 14 7.82 -34.39 0.99
CA LYS A 14 7.35 -33.53 -0.12
C LYS A 14 6.93 -32.21 0.49
N GLN A 15 7.91 -31.34 0.62
CA GLN A 15 7.72 -29.93 0.90
C GLN A 15 6.85 -29.36 -0.22
N TYR A 16 5.55 -29.23 0.03
CA TYR A 16 4.62 -28.66 -0.93
C TYR A 16 5.03 -27.19 -1.13
N ILE A 17 5.52 -26.87 -2.33
CA ILE A 17 5.90 -25.50 -2.73
C ILE A 17 4.60 -24.74 -2.99
N GLY A 18 4.38 -23.52 -2.46
CA GLY A 18 3.18 -22.72 -2.75
C GLY A 18 2.24 -22.49 -1.55
N LYS A 19 1.46 -21.40 -1.59
CA LYS A 19 0.56 -20.96 -0.51
C LYS A 19 -0.77 -21.69 -0.60
N ARG A 20 -1.17 -22.42 0.45
CA ARG A 20 -2.49 -23.03 0.56
C ARG A 20 -3.43 -22.20 1.42
N THR A 21 -4.66 -22.11 0.97
CA THR A 21 -5.83 -21.57 1.68
C THR A 21 -6.90 -22.67 1.73
N PRO A 22 -7.94 -22.55 2.58
CA PRO A 22 -8.99 -23.56 2.67
C PRO A 22 -9.65 -23.88 1.31
N THR A 23 -9.70 -22.90 0.40
CA THR A 23 -10.40 -22.99 -0.88
C THR A 23 -9.47 -23.12 -2.09
N ALA A 24 -8.24 -22.59 -1.99
CA ALA A 24 -7.34 -22.47 -3.13
C ALA A 24 -5.86 -22.63 -2.79
N TYR A 25 -5.08 -22.91 -3.83
CA TYR A 25 -3.64 -23.05 -3.79
C TYR A 25 -2.99 -22.09 -4.80
N TYR A 26 -1.98 -21.35 -4.33
CA TYR A 26 -1.30 -20.30 -5.09
C TYR A 26 0.17 -20.66 -5.32
N ILE A 27 0.64 -20.47 -6.55
CA ILE A 27 2.01 -20.81 -6.94
C ILE A 27 2.54 -19.83 -7.99
N HIS A 28 3.84 -19.53 -7.95
CA HIS A 28 4.52 -18.73 -8.98
C HIS A 28 4.88 -19.61 -10.19
N VAL A 29 4.84 -19.03 -11.41
CA VAL A 29 5.11 -19.75 -12.68
C VAL A 29 6.49 -20.39 -12.75
N SER A 30 7.47 -19.89 -11.99
CA SER A 30 8.81 -20.51 -11.89
C SER A 30 8.79 -21.91 -11.26
N GLN A 31 7.69 -22.31 -10.61
CA GLN A 31 7.56 -23.58 -9.90
C GLN A 31 6.59 -24.55 -10.58
N LEU A 32 6.18 -24.31 -11.84
CA LEU A 32 5.25 -25.18 -12.57
C LEU A 32 5.71 -26.65 -12.67
N SER A 33 7.02 -26.87 -12.75
CA SER A 33 7.62 -28.22 -12.80
C SER A 33 7.45 -29.02 -11.52
N SER A 34 7.11 -28.38 -10.40
CA SER A 34 6.87 -29.04 -9.11
C SER A 34 5.44 -29.56 -8.93
N LEU A 35 4.52 -29.16 -9.81
CA LEU A 35 3.12 -29.58 -9.78
C LEU A 35 2.93 -31.02 -10.26
N SER A 36 1.83 -31.65 -9.84
CA SER A 36 1.39 -32.96 -10.34
C SER A 36 0.97 -32.90 -11.80
N ASN A 37 0.98 -34.05 -12.47
CA ASN A 37 0.56 -34.15 -13.88
C ASN A 37 -0.91 -33.69 -14.08
N GLU A 38 -1.77 -33.90 -13.08
CA GLU A 38 -3.18 -33.49 -13.13
C GLU A 38 -3.35 -31.97 -13.04
N GLU A 39 -2.60 -31.31 -12.15
CA GLU A 39 -2.56 -29.84 -12.04
C GLU A 39 -2.01 -29.21 -13.34
N GLN A 40 -0.92 -29.78 -13.89
CA GLN A 40 -0.35 -29.30 -15.16
C GLN A 40 -1.33 -29.45 -16.32
N ALA A 41 -2.04 -30.58 -16.41
CA ALA A 41 -3.08 -30.77 -17.43
C ALA A 41 -4.23 -29.75 -17.29
N THR A 42 -4.60 -29.41 -16.06
CA THR A 42 -5.62 -28.38 -15.77
C THR A 42 -5.16 -26.99 -16.19
N ILE A 43 -3.89 -26.65 -15.97
CA ILE A 43 -3.30 -25.37 -16.41
C ILE A 43 -3.30 -25.26 -17.92
N ILE A 44 -2.92 -26.31 -18.65
CA ILE A 44 -2.93 -26.33 -20.12
C ILE A 44 -4.35 -26.10 -20.66
N LYS A 45 -5.36 -26.78 -20.09
CA LYS A 45 -6.77 -26.55 -20.43
C LYS A 45 -7.18 -25.10 -20.17
N GLY A 46 -6.77 -24.54 -19.04
CA GLY A 46 -7.06 -23.16 -18.69
C GLY A 46 -6.41 -22.14 -19.63
N LEU A 47 -5.16 -22.37 -20.06
CA LEU A 47 -4.45 -21.51 -21.02
C LEU A 47 -5.19 -21.45 -22.36
N ASP A 48 -5.61 -22.62 -22.87
CA ASP A 48 -6.38 -22.71 -24.12
C ASP A 48 -7.71 -21.94 -24.01
N ARG A 49 -8.43 -22.09 -22.89
CA ARG A 49 -9.70 -21.37 -22.66
C ARG A 49 -9.53 -19.87 -22.45
N ALA A 50 -8.42 -19.44 -21.87
CA ALA A 50 -8.11 -18.03 -21.69
C ALA A 50 -7.53 -17.38 -22.96
N GLY A 51 -7.15 -18.18 -23.98
CA GLY A 51 -6.45 -17.70 -25.17
C GLY A 51 -5.03 -17.20 -24.88
N LEU A 52 -4.43 -17.67 -23.78
CA LEU A 52 -3.11 -17.24 -23.30
C LEU A 52 -2.00 -18.15 -23.86
N LYS A 53 -0.83 -17.57 -24.12
CA LYS A 53 0.38 -18.31 -24.50
C LYS A 53 1.27 -18.56 -23.29
N THR A 54 2.13 -19.58 -23.39
CA THR A 54 3.08 -19.97 -22.34
C THR A 54 4.19 -18.93 -22.12
N ASP A 55 4.53 -18.14 -23.14
CA ASP A 55 5.65 -17.17 -23.14
C ASP A 55 5.23 -15.75 -22.69
N SER A 56 4.46 -15.66 -21.61
CA SER A 56 4.13 -14.46 -20.78
C SER A 56 2.75 -13.80 -20.98
N GLU A 57 2.15 -13.46 -19.83
CA GLU A 57 1.21 -12.36 -19.51
C GLU A 57 0.78 -12.40 -18.02
N PHE A 58 1.17 -13.46 -17.27
CA PHE A 58 0.91 -13.64 -15.84
C PHE A 58 2.13 -14.30 -15.16
N ASN A 59 2.21 -14.23 -13.83
CA ASN A 59 3.30 -14.82 -13.06
C ASN A 59 2.86 -15.59 -11.80
N VAL A 60 1.59 -15.49 -11.41
CA VAL A 60 1.01 -16.25 -10.31
C VAL A 60 -0.22 -17.02 -10.78
N LEU A 61 -0.36 -18.26 -10.33
CA LEU A 61 -1.54 -19.10 -10.54
C LEU A 61 -2.28 -19.30 -9.23
N LYS A 62 -3.61 -19.29 -9.29
CA LYS A 62 -4.53 -19.67 -8.21
C LYS A 62 -5.40 -20.84 -8.69
N LEU A 63 -5.19 -22.03 -8.15
CA LEU A 63 -5.99 -23.22 -8.41
C LEU A 63 -6.98 -23.44 -7.28
N SER A 64 -8.23 -23.79 -7.54
CA SER A 64 -9.10 -24.30 -6.47
C SER A 64 -8.64 -25.70 -6.04
N ASN A 65 -8.82 -26.03 -4.75
CA ASN A 65 -8.38 -27.32 -4.21
C ASN A 65 -9.10 -28.51 -4.88
N ASP A 66 -10.29 -28.29 -5.43
CA ASP A 66 -11.08 -29.27 -6.20
C ASP A 66 -10.81 -29.22 -7.72
N LEU A 67 -9.85 -28.41 -8.17
CA LEU A 67 -9.51 -28.15 -9.58
C LEU A 67 -10.69 -27.69 -10.45
N SER A 68 -11.78 -27.20 -9.85
CA SER A 68 -12.93 -26.69 -10.60
C SER A 68 -12.75 -25.30 -11.19
N SER A 69 -11.76 -24.54 -10.73
CA SER A 69 -11.43 -23.22 -11.25
C SER A 69 -9.94 -22.94 -11.24
N LEU A 70 -9.50 -22.07 -12.15
CA LEU A 70 -8.13 -21.63 -12.31
C LEU A 70 -8.10 -20.12 -12.56
N SER A 71 -7.23 -19.40 -11.86
CA SER A 71 -6.98 -17.99 -12.13
C SER A 71 -5.52 -17.73 -12.47
N PHE A 72 -5.30 -16.93 -13.51
CA PHE A 72 -4.01 -16.40 -13.94
C PHE A 72 -3.91 -14.97 -13.44
N LEU A 73 -2.87 -14.65 -12.66
CA LEU A 73 -2.67 -13.36 -12.02
C LEU A 73 -1.34 -12.74 -12.46
N ASN A 74 -1.38 -11.49 -12.91
CA ASN A 74 -0.22 -10.76 -13.38
C ASN A 74 0.20 -9.67 -12.40
N TYR A 75 1.39 -9.84 -11.80
CA TYR A 75 2.03 -8.86 -10.94
C TYR A 75 3.33 -8.37 -11.60
N PRO A 76 3.33 -7.38 -12.50
CA PRO A 76 4.50 -7.04 -13.32
C PRO A 76 5.80 -6.81 -12.53
N LYS A 77 5.69 -6.24 -11.33
CA LYS A 77 6.81 -5.93 -10.42
C LYS A 77 6.97 -6.92 -9.28
N PHE A 78 6.60 -8.19 -9.50
CA PHE A 78 6.59 -9.24 -8.48
C PHE A 78 7.89 -9.32 -7.67
N PHE A 79 9.04 -9.18 -8.33
CA PHE A 79 10.36 -9.26 -7.70
C PHE A 79 10.93 -7.90 -7.25
N ASP A 80 10.39 -6.78 -7.74
CA ASP A 80 10.96 -5.44 -7.55
C ASP A 80 10.31 -4.70 -6.38
N GLU A 81 9.01 -4.89 -6.16
CA GLU A 81 8.24 -4.21 -5.11
C GLU A 81 7.83 -5.18 -4.02
N GLY A 82 7.93 -4.78 -2.75
CA GLY A 82 7.57 -5.61 -1.58
C GLY A 82 6.13 -6.09 -1.60
N PHE A 83 5.20 -5.22 -2.02
CA PHE A 83 3.76 -5.49 -2.12
C PHE A 83 3.27 -5.15 -3.54
N PRO A 84 3.54 -6.01 -4.53
CA PRO A 84 3.29 -5.70 -5.92
C PRO A 84 1.79 -5.67 -6.22
N GLU A 85 1.41 -4.77 -7.11
CA GLU A 85 0.05 -4.55 -7.57
C GLU A 85 -0.37 -5.57 -8.63
N LEU A 86 -1.61 -6.05 -8.56
CA LEU A 86 -2.22 -6.89 -9.57
C LEU A 86 -2.63 -6.01 -10.76
N GLU A 87 -2.02 -6.21 -11.93
CA GLU A 87 -2.35 -5.44 -13.15
C GLU A 87 -3.50 -6.06 -13.93
N SER A 88 -3.53 -7.39 -14.02
CA SER A 88 -4.54 -8.13 -14.76
C SER A 88 -4.77 -9.52 -14.19
N SER A 89 -5.98 -10.03 -14.41
CA SER A 89 -6.39 -11.36 -13.99
C SER A 89 -7.34 -12.01 -14.98
N TRP A 90 -7.17 -13.31 -15.18
CA TRP A 90 -8.08 -14.17 -15.92
C TRP A 90 -8.58 -15.24 -14.97
N HIS A 91 -9.89 -15.41 -14.87
CA HIS A 91 -10.51 -16.44 -14.06
C HIS A 91 -11.33 -17.38 -14.96
N VAL A 92 -10.95 -18.65 -14.95
CA VAL A 92 -11.55 -19.75 -15.70
C VAL A 92 -12.31 -20.65 -14.73
N ASP A 93 -13.62 -20.74 -14.92
CA ASP A 93 -14.50 -21.66 -14.20
C ASP A 93 -14.82 -22.83 -15.14
N PHE A 94 -14.39 -24.04 -14.78
CA PHE A 94 -14.59 -25.24 -15.58
C PHE A 94 -15.99 -25.83 -15.42
N LYS A 95 -16.70 -25.55 -14.33
CA LYS A 95 -18.10 -26.00 -14.10
C LYS A 95 -19.06 -25.19 -14.96
N LEU A 96 -18.84 -23.88 -15.06
CA LEU A 96 -19.66 -22.96 -15.84
C LEU A 96 -19.17 -22.77 -17.28
N ASP A 97 -18.03 -23.38 -17.63
CA ASP A 97 -17.35 -23.22 -18.91
C ASP A 97 -17.13 -21.74 -19.30
N LYS A 98 -16.72 -20.93 -18.31
CA LYS A 98 -16.67 -19.47 -18.42
C LYS A 98 -15.27 -18.94 -18.14
N CYS A 99 -14.78 -18.06 -19.01
CA CYS A 99 -13.58 -17.25 -18.78
C CYS A 99 -13.98 -15.79 -18.53
N THR A 100 -13.38 -15.16 -17.53
CA THR A 100 -13.57 -13.75 -17.19
C THR A 100 -12.21 -13.06 -17.11
N PHE A 101 -12.11 -11.88 -17.72
CA PHE A 101 -10.90 -11.06 -17.70
C PHE A 101 -11.18 -9.77 -16.93
N ARG A 102 -10.21 -9.36 -16.10
CA ARG A 102 -10.23 -8.10 -15.35
C ARG A 102 -8.86 -7.43 -15.41
N THR A 103 -8.83 -6.12 -15.68
CA THR A 103 -7.64 -5.27 -15.63
C THR A 103 -7.81 -4.19 -14.56
N TYR A 104 -6.71 -3.88 -13.87
CA TYR A 104 -6.59 -2.82 -12.87
C TYR A 104 -5.60 -1.74 -13.32
N SER A 105 -5.19 -1.73 -14.58
CA SER A 105 -4.25 -0.76 -15.15
C SER A 105 -4.66 0.70 -14.94
N ASN A 106 -5.97 0.96 -14.86
CA ASN A 106 -6.55 2.29 -14.60
C ASN A 106 -7.14 2.41 -13.18
N SER A 107 -6.85 1.45 -12.29
CA SER A 107 -7.33 1.46 -10.91
C SER A 107 -6.40 2.28 -10.04
N PHE A 108 -6.96 3.19 -9.25
CA PHE A 108 -6.21 3.88 -8.18
C PHE A 108 -6.11 3.05 -6.90
N ASN A 109 -6.78 1.90 -6.85
CA ASN A 109 -6.77 1.03 -5.68
C ASN A 109 -6.65 -0.45 -6.06
N PRO A 110 -5.60 -0.86 -6.81
CA PRO A 110 -5.47 -2.24 -7.23
C PRO A 110 -5.26 -3.19 -6.04
N PRO A 111 -5.65 -4.47 -6.17
CA PRO A 111 -5.28 -5.51 -5.20
C PRO A 111 -3.75 -5.66 -5.11
N ILE A 112 -3.25 -5.94 -3.92
CA ILE A 112 -1.81 -6.13 -3.67
C ILE A 112 -1.50 -7.51 -3.10
N LEU A 113 -0.29 -8.01 -3.39
CA LEU A 113 0.19 -9.29 -2.90
C LEU A 113 1.09 -9.12 -1.67
N HIS A 114 0.74 -9.75 -0.55
CA HIS A 114 1.48 -9.60 0.71
C HIS A 114 2.58 -10.65 0.90
N ARG A 115 2.18 -11.93 1.04
CA ARG A 115 3.10 -13.02 1.40
C ARG A 115 3.68 -13.74 0.19
N LYS A 116 4.57 -13.07 -0.54
CA LYS A 116 5.19 -13.58 -1.78
C LYS A 116 6.14 -14.76 -1.54
N GLU A 117 6.78 -14.79 -0.38
CA GLU A 117 7.72 -15.85 0.02
C GLU A 117 7.06 -17.24 0.00
N LEU A 118 5.75 -17.30 0.26
CA LEU A 118 4.99 -18.54 0.26
C LEU A 118 4.75 -19.10 -1.15
N LEU A 119 4.90 -18.30 -2.20
CA LEU A 119 4.65 -18.70 -3.59
C LEU A 119 5.91 -19.27 -4.28
N LEU A 120 7.08 -19.16 -3.64
CA LEU A 120 8.38 -19.54 -4.17
C LEU A 120 8.93 -20.79 -3.45
N SER A 121 9.89 -21.48 -4.06
CA SER A 121 10.59 -22.60 -3.41
C SER A 121 11.51 -22.13 -2.27
N GLU A 122 11.84 -23.03 -1.34
CA GLU A 122 12.70 -22.69 -0.19
C GLU A 122 14.10 -22.24 -0.61
N ASN A 123 14.59 -22.79 -1.72
CA ASN A 123 15.92 -22.51 -2.26
C ASN A 123 15.94 -21.26 -3.16
N HIS A 124 14.85 -20.49 -3.25
CA HIS A 124 14.80 -19.33 -4.12
C HIS A 124 15.65 -18.16 -3.56
N PRO A 125 16.58 -17.56 -4.32
CA PRO A 125 17.53 -16.56 -3.81
C PRO A 125 16.90 -15.35 -3.11
N GLN A 126 15.73 -14.90 -3.57
CA GLN A 126 15.03 -13.73 -3.02
C GLN A 126 14.04 -14.06 -1.89
N ARG A 127 13.82 -15.35 -1.57
CA ARG A 127 12.79 -15.75 -0.58
C ARG A 127 13.10 -15.26 0.83
N GLU A 128 14.38 -15.22 1.21
CA GLU A 128 14.81 -14.72 2.53
C GLU A 128 14.47 -13.23 2.70
N CYS A 129 14.74 -12.40 1.67
CA CYS A 129 14.37 -10.99 1.66
C CYS A 129 12.86 -10.80 1.90
N PHE A 130 12.02 -11.55 1.19
CA PHE A 130 10.56 -11.46 1.32
C PHE A 130 10.08 -11.97 2.69
N THR A 131 10.72 -13.01 3.22
CA THR A 131 10.41 -13.54 4.58
C THR A 131 10.71 -12.49 5.65
N ASN A 132 11.81 -11.74 5.52
CA ASN A 132 12.15 -10.66 6.44
C ASN A 132 11.15 -9.51 6.37
N LEU A 133 10.74 -9.10 5.17
CA LEU A 133 9.69 -8.10 4.97
C LEU A 133 8.36 -8.51 5.63
N THR A 134 7.94 -9.76 5.44
CA THR A 134 6.70 -10.29 6.06
C THR A 134 6.81 -10.29 7.59
N LYS A 135 7.96 -10.70 8.15
CA LYS A 135 8.18 -10.67 9.61
C LYS A 135 8.17 -9.25 10.17
N GLU A 136 8.75 -8.29 9.45
CA GLU A 136 8.71 -6.88 9.84
C GLU A 136 7.28 -6.36 9.87
N ALA A 137 6.48 -6.66 8.84
CA ALA A 137 5.05 -6.33 8.81
C ALA A 137 4.24 -6.99 9.94
N GLU A 138 4.55 -8.25 10.29
CA GLU A 138 3.95 -8.96 11.44
C GLU A 138 4.30 -8.26 12.76
N ASN A 139 5.57 -7.89 12.96
CA ASN A 139 6.03 -7.20 14.16
C ASN A 139 5.40 -5.81 14.33
N LEU A 140 5.19 -5.09 13.23
CA LEU A 140 4.45 -3.82 13.21
C LEU A 140 2.94 -4.00 13.41
N GLY A 141 2.44 -5.24 13.45
CA GLY A 141 1.02 -5.53 13.64
C GLY A 141 0.14 -5.23 12.42
N LEU A 142 0.73 -5.06 11.23
CA LEU A 142 0.02 -4.70 10.00
C LEU A 142 -0.92 -5.81 9.49
N PHE A 143 -0.73 -7.06 9.93
CA PHE A 143 -1.59 -8.20 9.55
C PHE A 143 -2.69 -8.55 10.57
N LYS A 144 -2.97 -7.67 11.55
CA LYS A 144 -4.03 -7.92 12.55
C LYS A 144 -5.43 -7.98 11.92
N ASP A 145 -5.73 -7.09 10.97
CA ASP A 145 -7.01 -7.05 10.26
C ASP A 145 -6.81 -7.37 8.77
N VAL A 146 -6.74 -8.66 8.45
CA VAL A 146 -6.49 -9.16 7.08
C VAL A 146 -7.61 -8.75 6.11
N SER A 147 -8.80 -8.41 6.61
CA SER A 147 -9.95 -8.00 5.76
C SER A 147 -9.72 -6.65 5.06
N ARG A 148 -8.87 -5.79 5.62
CA ARG A 148 -8.69 -4.41 5.14
C ARG A 148 -7.44 -4.20 4.31
N ILE A 149 -6.49 -5.14 4.31
CA ILE A 149 -5.17 -4.93 3.72
C ILE A 149 -5.08 -5.28 2.23
N GLY A 150 -6.09 -5.96 1.67
CA GLY A 150 -6.03 -6.53 0.32
C GLY A 150 -5.80 -5.55 -0.84
N PHE A 151 -5.95 -4.25 -0.61
CA PHE A 151 -5.92 -3.20 -1.64
C PHE A 151 -4.94 -2.09 -1.27
N ARG A 152 -4.33 -1.49 -2.30
CA ARG A 152 -3.22 -0.53 -2.18
C ARG A 152 -3.50 0.63 -1.22
N ASN A 153 -4.59 1.36 -1.39
CA ASN A 153 -4.86 2.58 -0.62
C ASN A 153 -5.10 2.27 0.86
N GLN A 154 -5.79 1.16 1.16
CA GLN A 154 -5.99 0.72 2.53
C GLN A 154 -4.67 0.29 3.17
N TRP A 155 -3.82 -0.42 2.42
CA TRP A 155 -2.49 -0.82 2.86
C TRP A 155 -1.58 0.38 3.12
N GLU A 156 -1.45 1.32 2.18
CA GLU A 156 -0.65 2.53 2.34
C GLU A 156 -1.15 3.38 3.53
N LYS A 157 -2.47 3.53 3.71
CA LYS A 157 -3.03 4.22 4.88
C LYS A 157 -2.66 3.52 6.19
N LEU A 158 -2.74 2.20 6.25
CA LEU A 158 -2.38 1.43 7.43
C LEU A 158 -0.90 1.62 7.78
N VAL A 159 -0.02 1.50 6.79
CA VAL A 159 1.43 1.65 6.96
C VAL A 159 1.81 3.07 7.38
N ASN A 160 1.20 4.08 6.75
CA ASN A 160 1.41 5.49 7.09
C ASN A 160 0.93 5.82 8.51
N ASN A 161 -0.19 5.23 8.95
CA ASN A 161 -0.73 5.42 10.31
C ASN A 161 0.23 4.87 11.38
N GLU A 162 0.96 3.79 11.09
CA GLU A 162 2.01 3.25 11.95
C GLU A 162 3.34 4.03 11.85
N GLY A 163 3.41 5.07 11.01
CA GLY A 163 4.55 5.97 10.91
C GLY A 163 5.63 5.52 9.93
N TYR A 164 5.29 4.66 8.97
CA TYR A 164 6.23 4.15 7.96
C TYR A 164 5.73 4.43 6.53
N TYR A 165 6.62 4.34 5.55
CA TYR A 165 6.27 4.13 4.15
C TYR A 165 7.11 2.97 3.58
N ILE A 166 6.72 2.42 2.44
CA ILE A 166 7.43 1.29 1.83
C ILE A 166 8.29 1.79 0.67
N GLU A 167 9.57 1.43 0.67
CA GLU A 167 10.49 1.66 -0.44
C GLU A 167 11.13 0.32 -0.86
N GLY A 168 10.76 -0.17 -2.04
CA GLY A 168 11.17 -1.50 -2.51
C GLY A 168 10.69 -2.58 -1.54
N HIS A 169 11.62 -3.17 -0.78
CA HIS A 169 11.38 -4.26 0.17
C HIS A 169 11.67 -3.86 1.63
N GLN A 170 11.58 -2.57 1.97
CA GLN A 170 11.86 -2.07 3.32
C GLN A 170 10.79 -1.10 3.80
N PHE A 171 10.47 -1.16 5.10
CA PHE A 171 9.69 -0.14 5.78
C PHE A 171 10.63 0.99 6.24
N VAL A 172 10.40 2.19 5.72
CA VAL A 172 11.21 3.37 6.06
C VAL A 172 10.39 4.27 6.99
N PRO A 173 10.94 4.67 8.16
CA PRO A 173 10.26 5.58 9.06
C PRO A 173 9.95 6.94 8.39
N LEU A 174 8.75 7.46 8.60
CA LEU A 174 8.34 8.82 8.25
C LEU A 174 9.01 9.83 9.21
N LEU A 175 10.35 9.92 9.21
CA LEU A 175 11.07 10.95 9.97
C LEU A 175 11.05 12.28 9.21
N ASN A 176 10.31 13.24 9.79
CA ASN A 176 10.22 14.67 9.49
C ASN A 176 9.51 15.09 8.18
N LYS A 177 8.18 14.98 8.19
CA LYS A 177 7.30 16.04 7.69
C LYS A 177 6.39 16.51 8.83
N ASP A 178 6.79 17.63 9.43
CA ASP A 178 5.98 18.60 10.19
C ASP A 178 4.76 18.07 10.95
N LYS A 179 5.00 17.59 12.17
CA LYS A 179 4.09 17.88 13.29
C LYS A 179 4.45 19.24 13.87
N SER A 180 4.06 20.32 13.19
CA SER A 180 3.91 21.64 13.80
C SER A 180 2.90 22.46 13.01
N GLY A 181 1.63 22.12 13.21
CA GLY A 181 0.52 22.91 12.72
C GLY A 181 -0.57 22.91 13.77
N ILE A 182 -0.35 23.63 14.87
CA ILE A 182 -1.34 24.34 15.71
C ILE A 182 -0.54 25.00 16.87
N GLU A 183 -0.83 26.29 17.07
CA GLU A 183 -0.35 27.19 18.14
C GLU A 183 1.13 27.65 18.06
N GLN A 184 1.50 28.92 18.24
CA GLN A 184 0.82 30.12 18.70
C GLN A 184 1.61 31.34 18.21
N SER A 185 0.90 32.45 18.08
CA SER A 185 1.40 33.82 17.92
C SER A 185 2.67 34.12 18.74
N GLY A 186 3.75 34.45 18.04
CA GLY A 186 4.98 35.01 18.61
C GLY A 186 5.23 36.40 18.05
N THR A 187 4.97 37.38 18.91
CA THR A 187 5.23 38.82 18.83
C THR A 187 6.51 39.23 18.10
N TYR A 188 6.35 40.27 17.27
CA TYR A 188 7.41 41.17 16.82
C TYR A 188 8.19 41.70 18.03
N ASN A 189 9.48 41.39 18.09
CA ASN A 189 10.45 42.22 18.79
C ASN A 189 11.32 42.89 17.73
N GLU A 190 10.96 44.14 17.44
CA GLU A 190 11.95 45.16 17.12
C GLU A 190 12.83 45.33 18.35
N ASP A 191 14.13 45.11 18.20
CA ASP A 191 15.13 45.86 18.95
C ASP A 191 16.35 46.05 18.06
N SER A 192 16.82 47.29 18.14
CA SER A 192 17.73 48.01 17.27
C SER A 192 19.21 47.78 17.56
N ASP A 193 20.02 48.23 16.60
CA ASP A 193 21.44 48.60 16.65
C ASP A 193 22.51 47.51 16.51
N GLU A 194 23.11 47.44 15.31
CA GLU A 194 24.40 48.10 15.08
C GLU A 194 24.73 48.20 13.58
N SER A 195 25.21 49.37 13.18
CA SER A 195 25.64 49.77 11.83
C SER A 195 26.98 49.12 11.43
N GLY A 196 27.07 47.79 11.46
CA GLY A 196 28.25 47.02 11.04
C GLY A 196 28.14 46.49 9.60
N ILE A 197 29.20 46.64 8.82
CA ILE A 197 29.30 46.01 7.48
C ILE A 197 29.27 44.50 7.65
N GLN A 198 28.31 43.81 7.01
CA GLN A 198 28.12 42.37 7.19
C GLN A 198 29.06 41.56 6.28
N ARG A 199 30.36 41.53 6.62
CA ARG A 199 31.44 40.86 5.86
C ARG A 199 31.09 39.40 5.47
N HIS A 200 30.43 38.67 6.38
CA HIS A 200 30.08 37.24 6.25
C HIS A 200 29.07 36.91 5.14
N ARG A 201 28.33 37.89 4.62
CA ARG A 201 27.31 37.68 3.56
C ARG A 201 27.88 37.63 2.14
N THR A 202 29.18 37.91 2.00
CA THR A 202 29.88 37.88 0.70
C THR A 202 30.34 36.48 0.30
N ALA A 203 30.34 35.52 1.24
CA ALA A 203 30.66 34.13 0.97
C ALA A 203 29.59 33.49 0.05
N MET A 204 29.95 33.27 -1.21
CA MET A 204 29.07 32.73 -2.25
C MET A 204 29.30 31.22 -2.39
N VAL A 205 28.23 30.43 -2.53
CA VAL A 205 28.33 29.00 -2.89
C VAL A 205 28.77 28.90 -4.34
N ARG A 206 29.92 28.30 -4.61
CA ARG A 206 30.47 28.16 -5.96
C ARG A 206 30.53 26.69 -6.38
N TYR A 207 30.30 26.45 -7.67
CA TYR A 207 30.39 25.12 -8.26
C TYR A 207 31.75 24.96 -8.96
N GLY A 208 32.77 24.53 -8.19
CA GLY A 208 34.14 24.25 -8.65
C GLY A 208 35.23 25.07 -7.94
N PHE A 209 36.49 24.64 -8.06
CA PHE A 209 37.65 25.30 -7.42
C PHE A 209 37.77 26.77 -7.79
N SER A 210 38.16 27.62 -6.85
CA SER A 210 38.45 29.03 -7.10
C SER A 210 39.66 29.25 -8.02
N ALA A 211 39.73 30.41 -8.67
CA ALA A 211 40.84 30.76 -9.56
C ALA A 211 42.26 30.59 -8.95
N PRO A 212 42.52 30.90 -7.66
CA PRO A 212 43.82 30.61 -7.06
C PRO A 212 44.09 29.10 -6.96
N ILE A 213 43.12 28.29 -6.51
CA ILE A 213 43.28 26.82 -6.43
C ILE A 213 43.44 26.19 -7.82
N GLN A 214 42.72 26.66 -8.83
CA GLN A 214 42.92 26.23 -10.22
C GLN A 214 44.32 26.59 -10.75
N SER A 215 44.90 27.72 -10.30
CA SER A 215 46.24 28.13 -10.70
C SER A 215 47.32 27.26 -10.04
N LEU A 216 47.15 26.91 -8.76
CA LEU A 216 47.99 25.93 -8.06
C LEU A 216 47.92 24.56 -8.75
N MET A 217 46.72 24.09 -9.09
CA MET A 217 46.51 22.85 -9.82
C MET A 217 47.23 22.85 -11.18
N ARG A 218 47.06 23.93 -11.96
CA ARG A 218 47.67 24.07 -13.29
C ARG A 218 49.19 24.03 -13.26
N LEU A 219 49.79 24.54 -12.19
CA LEU A 219 51.23 24.63 -11.99
C LEU A 219 51.83 23.43 -11.25
N GLY A 220 51.00 22.44 -10.89
CA GLY A 220 51.46 21.21 -10.26
C GLY A 220 51.85 21.36 -8.79
N PHE A 221 51.24 22.30 -8.07
CA PHE A 221 51.43 22.47 -6.62
C PHE A 221 50.43 21.66 -5.78
N LEU A 222 49.51 20.94 -6.42
CA LEU A 222 48.44 20.15 -5.77
C LEU A 222 48.54 18.66 -6.13
N ASP A 223 49.76 18.15 -6.30
CA ASP A 223 50.04 16.74 -6.64
C ASP A 223 50.17 15.82 -5.42
N GLY A 224 49.87 16.33 -4.22
CA GLY A 224 49.94 15.61 -2.94
C GLY A 224 51.24 15.82 -2.16
N ASP A 225 52.24 16.48 -2.76
CA ASP A 225 53.54 16.74 -2.14
C ASP A 225 53.53 17.92 -1.13
N TYR A 226 52.44 18.68 -1.06
CA TYR A 226 52.34 19.91 -0.26
C TYR A 226 51.01 19.99 0.51
N SER A 227 51.10 20.48 1.74
CA SER A 227 49.94 20.83 2.56
C SER A 227 49.38 22.22 2.21
N VAL A 228 48.06 22.39 2.27
CA VAL A 228 47.37 23.63 1.87
C VAL A 228 46.53 24.20 3.02
N PHE A 229 46.66 25.49 3.30
CA PHE A 229 45.80 26.21 4.25
C PHE A 229 44.98 27.30 3.54
N ASP A 230 43.66 27.25 3.64
CA ASP A 230 42.74 28.23 3.06
C ASP A 230 42.36 29.29 4.10
N TYR A 231 42.97 30.47 4.00
CA TYR A 231 42.78 31.61 4.88
C TYR A 231 41.58 32.42 4.42
N GLY A 232 40.45 32.29 5.13
CA GLY A 232 39.15 32.84 4.75
C GLY A 232 38.33 31.87 3.89
N CYS A 233 38.24 30.60 4.29
CA CYS A 233 37.63 29.52 3.49
C CYS A 233 36.10 29.64 3.31
N GLY A 234 35.43 30.58 4.00
CA GLY A 234 33.98 30.75 3.95
C GLY A 234 33.24 29.46 4.29
N LYS A 235 32.38 28.99 3.39
CA LYS A 235 31.60 27.76 3.56
C LYS A 235 32.39 26.46 3.30
N GLY A 236 33.66 26.56 2.89
CA GLY A 236 34.57 25.42 2.71
C GLY A 236 34.47 24.67 1.38
N ASP A 237 34.02 25.32 0.30
CA ASP A 237 33.86 24.69 -1.03
C ASP A 237 35.23 24.23 -1.61
N ASP A 238 36.27 25.07 -1.54
CA ASP A 238 37.62 24.74 -2.00
C ASP A 238 38.28 23.69 -1.10
N LEU A 239 38.13 23.83 0.22
CA LEU A 239 38.66 22.91 1.22
C LEU A 239 38.15 21.48 1.03
N ARG A 240 36.84 21.31 0.78
CA ARG A 240 36.23 20.00 0.51
C ARG A 240 36.86 19.35 -0.73
N GLY A 241 37.00 20.12 -1.81
CA GLY A 241 37.58 19.61 -3.05
C GLY A 241 39.04 19.18 -2.89
N LEU A 242 39.83 19.87 -2.06
CA LEU A 242 41.22 19.49 -1.78
C LEU A 242 41.29 18.18 -0.99
N ILE A 243 40.49 18.04 0.07
CA ILE A 243 40.45 16.82 0.90
C ILE A 243 39.98 15.61 0.09
N GLU A 244 38.96 15.77 -0.77
CA GLU A 244 38.46 14.70 -1.65
C GLU A 244 39.46 14.26 -2.73
N ASN A 245 40.49 15.04 -2.98
CA ASN A 245 41.59 14.73 -3.90
C ASN A 245 42.86 14.25 -3.16
N ASP A 246 42.72 13.77 -1.93
CA ASP A 246 43.80 13.25 -1.07
C ASP A 246 44.92 14.29 -0.79
N ILE A 247 44.59 15.59 -0.82
CA ILE A 247 45.52 16.67 -0.46
C ILE A 247 45.31 17.02 1.01
N GLU A 248 46.40 17.09 1.76
CA GLU A 248 46.37 17.55 3.15
C GLU A 248 45.98 19.04 3.18
N ALA A 249 44.73 19.33 3.58
CA ALA A 249 44.20 20.68 3.52
C ALA A 249 43.44 21.10 4.79
N TYR A 250 43.62 22.36 5.17
CA TYR A 250 43.06 22.99 6.36
C TYR A 250 42.46 24.34 6.00
N GLY A 251 41.56 24.89 6.82
CA GLY A 251 41.00 26.20 6.53
C GLY A 251 40.38 26.86 7.75
N TRP A 252 40.42 28.19 7.76
CA TRP A 252 39.90 29.03 8.83
C TRP A 252 39.09 30.18 8.23
N ASP A 253 37.99 30.54 8.90
CA ASP A 253 37.18 31.70 8.54
C ASP A 253 36.66 32.39 9.81
N PRO A 254 36.70 33.73 9.90
CA PRO A 254 36.26 34.46 11.09
C PRO A 254 34.81 34.19 11.52
N HIS A 255 33.94 33.75 10.61
CA HIS A 255 32.51 33.55 10.86
C HIS A 255 32.07 32.09 10.69
N TYR A 256 32.54 31.40 9.64
CA TYR A 256 32.06 30.05 9.30
C TYR A 256 32.92 28.93 9.91
N ALA A 257 34.13 29.23 10.36
CA ALA A 257 35.07 28.26 10.93
C ALA A 257 36.01 28.93 11.95
N SER A 258 35.44 29.68 12.90
CA SER A 258 36.18 30.49 13.86
C SER A 258 36.82 29.66 14.99
N ASP A 259 36.32 28.44 15.18
CA ASP A 259 36.78 27.43 16.13
C ASP A 259 38.03 26.66 15.66
N LYS A 260 38.37 26.74 14.37
CA LYS A 260 39.54 26.06 13.80
C LYS A 260 40.84 26.82 14.10
N GLN A 261 41.91 26.09 14.42
CA GLN A 261 43.21 26.69 14.67
C GLN A 261 43.91 27.09 13.36
N LYS A 262 44.58 28.25 13.37
CA LYS A 262 45.49 28.66 12.30
C LYS A 262 46.78 27.86 12.42
N ILE A 263 47.08 27.06 11.41
CA ILE A 263 48.25 26.19 11.40
C ILE A 263 49.18 26.57 10.24
N GLU A 264 50.47 26.32 10.42
CA GLU A 264 51.48 26.55 9.37
C GLU A 264 51.46 25.41 8.36
N THR A 265 51.47 25.74 7.07
CA THR A 265 51.44 24.78 5.95
C THR A 265 52.37 25.22 4.81
N ASP A 266 52.64 24.29 3.88
CA ASP A 266 53.51 24.55 2.73
C ASP A 266 52.97 25.64 1.81
N ILE A 267 51.66 25.63 1.59
CA ILE A 267 50.96 26.58 0.73
C ILE A 267 49.82 27.22 1.51
N VAL A 268 49.72 28.55 1.50
CA VAL A 268 48.57 29.28 2.05
C VAL A 268 47.84 29.99 0.93
N ASN A 269 46.52 29.80 0.86
CA ASN A 269 45.64 30.52 -0.06
C ASN A 269 44.91 31.65 0.69
N LEU A 270 45.11 32.89 0.23
CA LEU A 270 44.37 34.08 0.64
C LEU A 270 43.45 34.51 -0.52
N GLY A 271 42.40 33.72 -0.73
CA GLY A 271 41.50 33.86 -1.88
C GLY A 271 40.38 34.87 -1.66
N TYR A 272 40.41 36.02 -2.32
CA TYR A 272 39.38 37.07 -2.32
C TYR A 272 39.07 37.72 -0.95
N VAL A 273 39.85 37.42 0.09
CA VAL A 273 39.66 37.96 1.44
C VAL A 273 39.93 39.46 1.50
N LEU A 274 40.98 39.94 0.82
CA LEU A 274 41.33 41.36 0.81
C LEU A 274 40.23 42.23 0.19
N ASN A 275 39.38 41.65 -0.68
CA ASN A 275 38.27 42.38 -1.28
C ASN A 275 37.19 42.75 -0.25
N VAL A 276 36.99 41.96 0.81
CA VAL A 276 35.83 42.11 1.71
C VAL A 276 36.14 42.83 3.02
N ILE A 277 37.39 43.23 3.23
CA ILE A 277 37.84 43.94 4.43
C ILE A 277 37.89 45.44 4.14
N GLU A 278 37.05 46.21 4.83
CA GLU A 278 36.91 47.67 4.67
C GLU A 278 38.00 48.49 5.33
N ASP A 279 38.73 47.89 6.28
CA ASP A 279 39.80 48.57 6.99
C ASP A 279 41.16 48.26 6.36
N PHE A 280 41.94 49.31 6.12
CA PHE A 280 43.25 49.16 5.50
C PHE A 280 44.20 48.36 6.40
N GLN A 281 44.18 48.62 7.71
CA GLN A 281 45.07 47.94 8.65
C GLN A 281 44.67 46.46 8.80
N ASP A 282 43.37 46.16 8.88
CA ASP A 282 42.88 44.76 8.90
C ASP A 282 43.32 43.98 7.64
N ARG A 283 43.40 44.64 6.47
CA ARG A 283 43.90 44.00 5.23
C ARG A 283 45.38 43.68 5.30
N VAL A 284 46.17 44.60 5.85
CA VAL A 284 47.60 44.37 6.09
C VAL A 284 47.78 43.22 7.07
N ASP A 285 47.03 43.21 8.16
CA ASP A 285 47.10 42.17 9.19
C ASP A 285 46.66 40.80 8.64
N ALA A 286 45.63 40.76 7.78
CA ALA A 286 45.21 39.53 7.11
C ALA A 286 46.27 39.02 6.12
N LEU A 287 46.91 39.91 5.36
CA LEU A 287 47.99 39.55 4.43
C LEU A 287 49.22 39.02 5.17
N GLN A 288 49.68 39.72 6.21
CA GLN A 288 50.82 39.31 7.02
C GLN A 288 50.52 38.04 7.81
N GLY A 289 49.29 37.91 8.34
CA GLY A 289 48.81 36.71 9.01
C GLY A 289 48.83 35.49 8.10
N ALA A 290 48.31 35.59 6.87
CA ALA A 290 48.38 34.52 5.89
C ALA A 290 49.83 34.18 5.50
N TYR A 291 50.69 35.18 5.32
CA TYR A 291 52.12 34.98 5.02
C TYR A 291 52.90 34.29 6.16
N SER A 292 52.54 34.58 7.41
CA SER A 292 53.17 33.94 8.57
C SER A 292 52.93 32.43 8.62
N LEU A 293 51.78 31.98 8.13
CA LEU A 293 51.37 30.57 8.10
C LEU A 293 51.92 29.81 6.88
N ALA A 294 52.47 30.50 5.89
CA ALA A 294 53.07 29.85 4.74
C ALA A 294 54.53 29.52 5.06
N SER A 295 54.96 28.27 4.88
CA SER A 295 56.37 27.89 4.91
C SER A 295 57.01 27.98 3.53
N GLY A 296 56.25 27.69 2.47
CA GLY A 296 56.72 27.69 1.07
C GLY A 296 56.16 28.81 0.21
N LEU A 297 54.84 28.84 0.00
CA LEU A 297 54.16 29.71 -0.98
C LEU A 297 52.88 30.34 -0.40
N LEU A 298 52.75 31.66 -0.52
CA LEU A 298 51.48 32.37 -0.32
C LEU A 298 50.84 32.70 -1.69
N VAL A 299 49.57 32.37 -1.83
CA VAL A 299 48.73 32.73 -2.98
C VAL A 299 47.77 33.84 -2.58
N VAL A 300 47.85 34.98 -3.25
CA VAL A 300 46.95 36.12 -3.02
C VAL A 300 46.07 36.31 -4.25
N ALA A 301 44.75 36.27 -4.08
CA ALA A 301 43.81 36.51 -5.16
C ALA A 301 42.81 37.61 -4.82
N VAL A 302 42.54 38.50 -5.78
CA VAL A 302 41.57 39.59 -5.62
C VAL A 302 40.72 39.80 -6.88
N MET A 303 39.57 40.43 -6.71
CA MET A 303 38.77 40.93 -7.84
C MET A 303 39.38 42.20 -8.45
N LEU A 304 39.49 42.25 -9.78
CA LEU A 304 39.98 43.39 -10.55
C LEU A 304 38.84 44.33 -10.97
N GLU A 305 39.16 45.61 -11.17
CA GLU A 305 38.23 46.60 -11.75
C GLU A 305 37.94 46.29 -13.24
N TYR A 306 36.85 45.60 -13.53
CA TYR A 306 36.34 45.44 -14.90
C TYR A 306 35.00 46.16 -15.05
N ASN A 307 34.98 47.29 -15.79
CA ASN A 307 33.83 48.02 -16.39
C ASN A 307 32.41 47.85 -15.79
N ASN A 308 32.27 47.69 -14.47
CA ASN A 308 30.98 47.68 -13.77
C ASN A 308 30.64 49.09 -13.32
N LYS A 309 30.22 49.92 -14.29
CA LYS A 309 29.78 51.30 -14.06
C LYS A 309 28.32 51.43 -13.62
N ASN A 310 27.75 50.40 -12.97
CA ASN A 310 26.33 50.41 -12.62
C ASN A 310 26.11 50.06 -11.14
N GLN A 311 25.71 51.10 -10.40
CA GLN A 311 24.96 51.08 -9.13
C GLN A 311 25.68 50.51 -7.90
N SER A 312 26.61 51.29 -7.36
CA SER A 312 27.15 51.00 -6.04
C SER A 312 27.73 52.27 -5.41
N GLU A 313 27.37 52.55 -4.15
CA GLU A 313 27.82 53.75 -3.42
C GLU A 313 29.30 53.55 -3.03
N SER A 314 30.14 54.54 -3.32
CA SER A 314 31.53 54.54 -2.86
C SER A 314 31.57 54.61 -1.33
N PHE A 315 32.28 53.67 -0.69
CA PHE A 315 32.48 53.64 0.75
C PHE A 315 33.95 53.40 1.04
N ARG A 316 34.62 54.35 1.72
CA ARG A 316 36.08 54.39 1.89
C ARG A 316 36.80 54.27 0.55
N ASP A 317 37.68 53.28 0.40
CA ASP A 317 38.46 53.00 -0.81
C ASP A 317 37.83 51.90 -1.69
N GLY A 318 36.65 51.42 -1.31
CA GLY A 318 35.90 50.40 -2.03
C GLY A 318 34.44 50.80 -2.22
N VAL A 319 33.60 49.79 -2.29
CA VAL A 319 32.24 49.94 -2.79
C VAL A 319 31.26 49.17 -1.91
N LEU A 320 30.14 49.78 -1.53
CA LEU A 320 29.09 49.13 -0.74
C LEU A 320 28.01 48.58 -1.68
N THR A 321 27.75 47.27 -1.59
CA THR A 321 26.67 46.65 -2.39
C THR A 321 25.31 46.89 -1.75
N GLY A 322 24.22 46.76 -2.52
CA GLY A 322 22.84 46.85 -2.01
C GLY A 322 22.47 45.86 -0.89
N ARG A 323 23.36 44.91 -0.56
CA ARG A 323 23.24 43.99 0.59
C ARG A 323 24.03 44.44 1.82
N LYS A 324 24.52 45.69 1.86
CA LYS A 324 25.41 46.24 2.90
C LYS A 324 26.73 45.48 3.09
N THR A 325 27.31 44.96 2.01
CA THR A 325 28.64 44.30 2.02
C THR A 325 29.67 45.19 1.33
N PHE A 326 30.86 45.35 1.92
CA PHE A 326 31.99 46.08 1.33
C PHE A 326 32.73 45.22 0.29
N GLN A 327 33.12 45.82 -0.83
CA GLN A 327 34.01 45.24 -1.84
C GLN A 327 35.05 46.26 -2.33
N LYS A 328 36.33 46.00 -2.07
CA LYS A 328 37.48 46.68 -2.70
C LYS A 328 37.87 45.97 -3.98
N TYR A 329 37.98 46.68 -5.08
CA TYR A 329 38.59 46.17 -6.32
C TYR A 329 40.02 46.69 -6.43
N TYR A 330 40.91 45.93 -7.08
CA TYR A 330 42.31 46.31 -7.22
C TYR A 330 42.70 46.45 -8.68
N ALA A 331 43.57 47.43 -8.98
CA ALA A 331 44.35 47.40 -10.21
C ALA A 331 45.51 46.39 -10.08
N PRO A 332 45.95 45.72 -11.16
CA PRO A 332 47.05 44.75 -11.07
C PRO A 332 48.36 45.35 -10.53
N LYS A 333 48.66 46.61 -10.85
CA LYS A 333 49.84 47.33 -10.34
C LYS A 333 49.70 47.66 -8.86
N GLU A 334 48.53 48.15 -8.45
CA GLU A 334 48.21 48.50 -7.06
C GLU A 334 48.32 47.29 -6.13
N LEU A 335 47.79 46.13 -6.54
CA LEU A 335 47.91 44.91 -5.74
C LEU A 335 49.35 44.45 -5.60
N LYS A 336 50.15 44.55 -6.67
CA LYS A 336 51.57 44.20 -6.65
C LYS A 336 52.32 45.06 -5.64
N GLU A 337 52.16 46.38 -5.72
CA GLU A 337 52.79 47.34 -4.80
C GLU A 337 52.33 47.08 -3.35
N PHE A 338 51.04 46.84 -3.13
CA PHE A 338 50.49 46.52 -1.81
C PHE A 338 51.12 45.26 -1.19
N ILE A 339 51.29 44.18 -1.97
CA ILE A 339 51.89 42.93 -1.48
C ILE A 339 53.37 43.13 -1.16
N GLU A 340 54.13 43.74 -2.08
CA GLU A 340 55.59 43.89 -1.96
C GLU A 340 55.97 44.85 -0.82
N GLU A 341 55.21 45.93 -0.63
CA GLU A 341 55.45 46.92 0.44
C GLU A 341 55.21 46.32 1.85
N HIS A 342 54.19 45.48 2.01
CA HIS A 342 53.78 44.99 3.34
C HIS A 342 54.38 43.64 3.72
N LEU A 343 54.91 42.89 2.75
CA LEU A 343 55.63 41.63 2.97
C LEU A 343 57.14 41.74 2.77
N ASN A 344 57.65 42.84 2.20
CA ASN A 344 59.06 43.01 1.81
C ASN A 344 59.62 41.87 0.95
N GLU A 345 58.77 41.30 0.10
CA GLU A 345 59.09 40.12 -0.72
C GLU A 345 58.56 40.31 -2.14
N GLU A 346 59.29 39.78 -3.13
CA GLU A 346 58.90 39.88 -4.54
C GLU A 346 57.66 39.04 -4.84
N SER A 347 56.72 39.60 -5.61
CA SER A 347 55.49 38.94 -6.00
C SER A 347 55.43 38.66 -7.51
N ILE A 348 54.94 37.48 -7.88
CA ILE A 348 54.80 37.06 -9.27
C ILE A 348 53.33 36.99 -9.66
N ALA A 349 52.96 37.70 -10.73
CA ALA A 349 51.62 37.60 -11.32
C ALA A 349 51.50 36.29 -12.12
N VAL A 350 50.60 35.40 -11.71
CA VAL A 350 50.40 34.07 -12.31
C VAL A 350 49.12 33.98 -13.15
N ALA A 351 48.13 34.80 -12.84
CA ALA A 351 46.91 35.00 -13.62
C ALA A 351 46.34 36.40 -13.32
N PRO A 352 45.39 36.92 -14.12
CA PRO A 352 44.74 38.19 -13.80
C PRO A 352 44.13 38.18 -12.39
N GLY A 353 44.67 39.03 -11.51
CA GLY A 353 44.23 39.14 -10.11
C GLY A 353 44.73 38.02 -9.18
N VAL A 354 45.70 37.19 -9.59
CA VAL A 354 46.31 36.14 -8.75
C VAL A 354 47.83 36.29 -8.73
N PHE A 355 48.39 36.45 -7.54
CA PHE A 355 49.82 36.65 -7.30
C PHE A 355 50.37 35.58 -6.35
N PHE A 356 51.58 35.11 -6.63
CA PHE A 356 52.33 34.16 -5.83
C PHE A 356 53.49 34.87 -5.14
N VAL A 357 53.65 34.62 -3.84
CA VAL A 357 54.74 35.15 -3.02
C VAL A 357 55.48 33.96 -2.40
N PHE A 358 56.71 33.74 -2.84
CA PHE A 358 57.50 32.58 -2.41
C PHE A 358 58.36 32.94 -1.19
N LYS A 359 58.07 32.29 -0.08
CA LYS A 359 58.89 32.35 1.14
C LYS A 359 60.10 31.42 1.01
N ASP A 360 59.89 30.23 0.45
CA ASP A 360 61.00 29.34 0.09
C ASP A 360 61.62 29.74 -1.26
N LYS A 361 62.88 30.18 -1.20
CA LYS A 361 63.65 30.59 -2.39
C LYS A 361 64.03 29.40 -3.29
N VAL A 362 64.08 28.18 -2.76
CA VAL A 362 64.30 26.96 -3.55
C VAL A 362 63.05 26.63 -4.35
N LEU A 363 61.87 26.68 -3.72
CA LEU A 363 60.58 26.54 -4.40
C LEU A 363 60.40 27.62 -5.49
N HIS A 364 60.82 28.86 -5.21
CA HIS A 364 60.84 29.95 -6.18
C HIS A 364 61.70 29.63 -7.42
N GLN A 365 62.95 29.17 -7.23
CA GLN A 365 63.82 28.79 -8.35
C GLN A 365 63.28 27.60 -9.14
N ARG A 366 62.69 26.60 -8.46
CA ARG A 366 62.03 25.45 -9.10
C ARG A 366 60.85 25.90 -9.98
N TYR A 367 60.06 26.84 -9.50
CA TYR A 367 58.98 27.46 -10.27
C TYR A 367 59.50 28.18 -11.52
N LEU A 368 60.53 29.03 -11.41
CA LEU A 368 61.13 29.73 -12.56
C LEU A 368 61.74 28.76 -13.59
N LEU A 369 62.39 27.69 -13.13
CA LEU A 369 62.91 26.61 -13.97
C LEU A 369 61.78 25.85 -14.70
N SER A 370 60.64 25.64 -14.04
CA SER A 370 59.47 24.98 -14.64
C SER A 370 58.83 25.80 -15.77
N GLN A 371 58.94 27.13 -15.74
CA GLN A 371 58.46 28.00 -16.83
C GLN A 371 59.38 27.96 -18.07
N SER A 372 60.66 27.65 -17.89
CA SER A 372 61.67 27.67 -18.97
C SER A 372 61.77 26.35 -19.75
N ARG A 373 61.13 25.28 -19.26
CA ARG A 373 61.08 23.98 -19.95
C ARG A 373 59.73 23.82 -20.64
N SER A 374 59.76 23.67 -21.96
CA SER A 374 58.60 23.19 -22.74
C SER A 374 58.36 21.71 -22.40
N HIS A 375 57.74 21.44 -21.24
CA HIS A 375 57.31 20.10 -20.88
C HIS A 375 55.83 19.89 -21.19
N SER A 376 55.64 18.76 -21.86
CA SER A 376 54.44 18.16 -22.37
C SER A 376 53.31 18.06 -21.35
N PHE A 377 52.11 18.07 -21.92
CA PHE A 377 50.76 17.85 -21.40
C PHE A 377 50.53 16.56 -20.55
N LEU A 378 51.58 15.85 -20.12
CA LEU A 378 51.52 14.45 -19.68
C LEU A 378 51.41 14.19 -18.17
N LYS A 379 51.39 15.23 -17.30
CA LYS A 379 51.11 15.08 -15.84
C LYS A 379 49.69 15.55 -15.43
N ARG A 380 48.75 15.70 -16.37
CA ARG A 380 47.36 16.16 -16.09
C ARG A 380 46.37 15.04 -15.72
N ALA A 381 46.84 13.88 -15.27
CA ALA A 381 46.02 12.67 -15.32
C ALA A 381 45.17 12.33 -14.07
N ASN A 382 45.41 12.88 -12.86
CA ASN A 382 44.82 12.26 -11.65
C ASN A 382 44.08 13.18 -10.65
N LEU A 383 43.55 14.34 -11.05
CA LEU A 383 42.67 15.12 -10.17
C LEU A 383 41.25 15.14 -10.73
N ARG A 384 40.31 14.46 -10.04
CA ARG A 384 38.90 14.39 -10.44
C ARG A 384 38.23 15.71 -10.08
N LEU A 385 37.85 16.49 -11.10
CA LEU A 385 36.90 17.59 -10.92
C LEU A 385 35.62 17.02 -10.30
N ALA A 386 35.15 17.62 -9.20
CA ALA A 386 33.92 17.22 -8.52
C ALA A 386 32.76 17.04 -9.52
N PRO A 387 31.90 16.01 -9.37
CA PRO A 387 30.79 15.79 -10.28
C PRO A 387 29.88 17.02 -10.31
N ARG A 388 29.55 17.49 -11.53
CA ARG A 388 28.52 18.52 -11.74
C ARG A 388 27.19 17.95 -11.23
N ARG A 389 26.43 18.75 -10.46
CA ARG A 389 25.00 18.45 -10.23
C ARG A 389 24.33 18.20 -11.57
N THR A 390 23.62 17.08 -11.69
CA THR A 390 22.93 16.75 -12.94
C THR A 390 21.82 17.78 -13.19
N PRO A 391 21.41 18.04 -14.44
CA PRO A 391 20.22 18.83 -14.73
C PRO A 391 18.99 18.37 -13.93
N GLU A 392 18.89 17.06 -13.69
CA GLU A 392 17.82 16.42 -12.92
C GLU A 392 17.80 16.84 -11.44
N GLU A 393 18.97 16.97 -10.80
CA GLU A 393 19.06 17.43 -9.40
C GLU A 393 18.62 18.89 -9.25
N LYS A 394 18.92 19.74 -10.24
CA LYS A 394 18.49 21.15 -10.25
C LYS A 394 16.99 21.28 -10.52
N ASP A 395 16.46 20.46 -11.42
CA ASP A 395 15.03 20.45 -11.71
C ASP A 395 14.23 19.94 -10.51
N LYS A 396 14.74 18.94 -9.77
CA LYS A 396 14.13 18.47 -8.51
C LYS A 396 14.10 19.56 -7.43
N GLU A 397 15.21 20.27 -7.22
CA GLU A 397 15.28 21.36 -6.22
C GLU A 397 14.31 22.51 -6.58
N LYS A 398 14.26 22.88 -7.85
CA LYS A 398 13.31 23.89 -8.36
C LYS A 398 11.86 23.43 -8.29
N TYR A 399 11.60 22.14 -8.49
CA TYR A 399 10.27 21.57 -8.34
C TYR A 399 9.79 21.68 -6.89
N GLU A 400 10.65 21.34 -5.93
CA GLU A 400 10.29 21.39 -4.50
C GLU A 400 10.10 22.85 -4.02
N GLU A 401 10.91 23.79 -4.51
CA GLU A 401 10.77 25.23 -4.20
C GLU A 401 9.40 25.81 -4.63
N TYR A 402 8.89 25.40 -5.80
CA TYR A 402 7.64 25.92 -6.36
C TYR A 402 6.49 24.90 -6.35
N LYS A 403 6.58 23.88 -5.50
CA LYS A 403 5.70 22.70 -5.50
C LYS A 403 4.21 23.05 -5.50
N GLU A 404 3.76 23.91 -4.59
CA GLU A 404 2.33 24.27 -4.48
C GLU A 404 1.80 24.94 -5.76
N LEU A 405 2.59 25.85 -6.34
CA LEU A 405 2.22 26.54 -7.59
C LEU A 405 2.19 25.57 -8.78
N LEU A 406 3.15 24.65 -8.83
CA LEU A 406 3.27 23.64 -9.88
C LEU A 406 2.18 22.57 -9.80
N GLU A 407 1.86 22.06 -8.61
CA GLU A 407 0.78 21.09 -8.40
C GLU A 407 -0.59 21.71 -8.67
N THR A 408 -0.82 22.97 -8.26
CA THR A 408 -2.05 23.70 -8.61
C THR A 408 -2.21 23.81 -10.13
N LEU A 409 -1.14 24.23 -10.84
CA LEU A 409 -1.15 24.32 -12.30
C LEU A 409 -1.35 22.94 -12.96
N TRP A 410 -0.76 21.89 -12.39
CA TRP A 410 -0.91 20.51 -12.87
C TRP A 410 -2.35 20.02 -12.77
N ILE A 411 -3.02 20.22 -11.64
CA ILE A 411 -4.44 19.90 -11.46
C ILE A 411 -5.29 20.65 -12.48
N GLN A 412 -5.09 21.96 -12.62
CA GLN A 412 -5.81 22.75 -13.63
C GLN A 412 -5.60 22.20 -15.05
N TRP A 413 -4.37 21.83 -15.41
CA TRP A 413 -4.08 21.26 -16.73
C TRP A 413 -4.82 19.94 -16.95
N ILE A 414 -4.83 19.05 -15.95
CA ILE A 414 -5.60 17.80 -15.99
C ILE A 414 -7.10 18.08 -16.14
N ASP A 415 -7.68 19.02 -15.39
CA ASP A 415 -9.10 19.38 -15.46
C ASP A 415 -9.54 19.92 -16.83
N PHE A 416 -8.66 20.67 -17.50
CA PHE A 416 -8.90 21.15 -18.86
C PHE A 416 -8.66 20.08 -19.92
N GLY A 417 -7.84 19.06 -19.65
CA GLY A 417 -7.44 18.03 -20.63
C GLY A 417 -6.66 18.59 -21.84
N ARG A 418 -6.27 19.87 -21.78
CA ARG A 418 -5.50 20.59 -22.81
C ARG A 418 -4.67 21.67 -22.12
N GLU A 419 -3.68 22.21 -22.83
CA GLU A 419 -2.89 23.32 -22.29
C GLU A 419 -3.79 24.51 -21.87
N PRO A 420 -3.68 24.95 -20.61
CA PRO A 420 -4.49 26.06 -20.11
C PRO A 420 -3.97 27.40 -20.66
N THR A 421 -4.88 28.32 -20.92
CA THR A 421 -4.52 29.67 -21.38
C THR A 421 -4.26 30.60 -20.20
N SER A 422 -3.61 31.74 -20.46
CA SER A 422 -3.29 32.72 -19.41
C SER A 422 -4.49 33.22 -18.60
N ASN A 423 -5.70 33.21 -19.16
CA ASN A 423 -6.92 33.66 -18.47
C ASN A 423 -7.61 32.53 -17.68
N GLU A 424 -7.14 31.29 -17.79
CA GLU A 424 -7.68 30.10 -17.13
C GLU A 424 -6.81 29.65 -15.95
N VAL A 425 -5.57 30.13 -15.87
CA VAL A 425 -4.56 29.74 -14.88
C VAL A 425 -4.62 30.63 -13.65
N GLN A 426 -4.64 30.02 -12.47
CA GLN A 426 -4.48 30.73 -11.20
C GLN A 426 -3.01 31.10 -10.98
N ASN A 427 -2.73 32.19 -10.24
CA ASN A 427 -1.37 32.60 -9.87
C ASN A 427 -0.41 32.85 -11.05
N LEU A 428 -0.95 33.30 -12.19
CA LEU A 428 -0.17 33.54 -13.42
C LEU A 428 1.05 34.45 -13.20
N ASP A 429 0.92 35.50 -12.39
CA ASP A 429 2.00 36.45 -12.14
C ASP A 429 3.16 35.84 -11.34
N LEU A 430 2.85 34.95 -10.39
CA LEU A 430 3.86 34.20 -9.64
C LEU A 430 4.58 33.19 -10.54
N LEU A 431 3.82 32.48 -11.38
CA LEU A 431 4.39 31.56 -12.38
C LEU A 431 5.30 32.29 -13.38
N LYS A 432 4.90 33.48 -13.84
CA LYS A 432 5.75 34.33 -14.70
C LYS A 432 7.00 34.82 -13.99
N LYS A 433 6.94 35.16 -12.70
CA LYS A 433 8.13 35.54 -11.92
C LYS A 433 9.12 34.38 -11.77
N ALA A 434 8.64 33.17 -11.51
CA ALA A 434 9.49 31.99 -11.25
C ALA A 434 10.04 31.33 -12.53
N PHE A 435 9.26 31.29 -13.62
CA PHE A 435 9.61 30.56 -14.86
C PHE A 435 9.73 31.46 -16.11
N GLY A 436 9.42 32.75 -15.98
CA GLY A 436 9.44 33.74 -17.06
C GLY A 436 8.17 33.74 -17.92
N SER A 437 7.58 32.59 -18.22
CA SER A 437 6.32 32.47 -18.98
C SER A 437 5.54 31.22 -18.63
N LEU A 438 4.22 31.24 -18.85
CA LEU A 438 3.35 30.09 -18.66
C LEU A 438 3.81 28.88 -19.50
N GLY A 439 4.17 29.09 -20.76
CA GLY A 439 4.65 28.01 -21.62
C GLY A 439 5.96 27.35 -21.14
N ARG A 440 6.83 28.10 -20.45
CA ARG A 440 8.02 27.52 -19.81
C ARG A 440 7.65 26.72 -18.57
N ALA A 441 6.70 27.18 -17.76
CA ALA A 441 6.19 26.45 -16.60
C ALA A 441 5.52 25.12 -17.02
N LEU A 442 4.67 25.14 -18.05
CA LEU A 442 4.03 23.92 -18.58
C LEU A 442 5.07 22.93 -19.15
N ARG A 443 6.08 23.42 -19.90
CA ARG A 443 7.16 22.56 -20.41
C ARG A 443 7.98 21.95 -19.28
N PHE A 444 8.25 22.71 -18.24
CA PHE A 444 8.94 22.22 -17.04
C PHE A 444 8.10 21.14 -16.35
N LEU A 445 6.81 21.38 -16.10
CA LEU A 445 5.89 20.37 -15.54
C LEU A 445 5.85 19.08 -16.36
N ARG A 446 5.75 19.20 -17.68
CA ARG A 446 5.73 18.05 -18.59
C ARG A 446 7.03 17.24 -18.57
N SER A 447 8.16 17.86 -18.22
CA SER A 447 9.43 17.13 -18.04
C SER A 447 9.49 16.35 -16.71
N GLN A 448 8.68 16.74 -15.72
CA GLN A 448 8.67 16.14 -14.38
C GLN A 448 7.55 15.12 -14.18
N LYS A 449 6.44 15.24 -14.93
CA LYS A 449 5.23 14.41 -14.79
C LYS A 449 5.02 13.50 -16.00
N ASN A 450 4.18 12.49 -15.82
CA ASN A 450 3.89 11.49 -16.86
C ASN A 450 2.91 12.03 -17.92
N ASP A 451 3.35 12.03 -19.18
CA ASP A 451 2.56 12.49 -20.33
C ASP A 451 1.32 11.61 -20.60
N SER A 452 1.33 10.35 -20.15
CA SER A 452 0.19 9.43 -20.26
C SER A 452 -1.06 9.97 -19.56
N LEU A 453 -0.90 10.60 -18.39
CA LEU A 453 -2.00 11.19 -17.62
C LEU A 453 -2.66 12.36 -18.38
N LEU A 454 -1.86 13.20 -19.04
CA LEU A 454 -2.39 14.32 -19.84
C LEU A 454 -3.20 13.82 -21.04
N ASN A 455 -2.71 12.77 -21.71
CA ASN A 455 -3.43 12.17 -22.83
C ASN A 455 -4.76 11.56 -22.38
N ALA A 456 -4.76 10.82 -21.26
CA ALA A 456 -5.97 10.24 -20.68
C ALA A 456 -6.98 11.33 -20.26
N ALA A 457 -6.50 12.41 -19.61
CA ALA A 457 -7.33 13.54 -19.24
C ALA A 457 -7.94 14.26 -20.46
N GLY A 458 -7.15 14.45 -21.52
CA GLY A 458 -7.63 15.00 -22.79
C GLY A 458 -8.68 14.13 -23.48
N GLU A 459 -8.49 12.81 -23.49
CA GLU A 459 -9.48 11.87 -24.02
C GLU A 459 -10.77 11.88 -23.19
N SER A 460 -10.66 11.90 -21.85
CA SER A 460 -11.78 12.02 -20.93
C SER A 460 -12.59 13.29 -21.20
N LYS A 461 -11.91 14.45 -21.28
CA LYS A 461 -12.56 15.74 -21.57
C LYS A 461 -13.25 15.75 -22.92
N ARG A 462 -12.60 15.19 -23.94
CA ARG A 462 -13.19 15.04 -25.28
C ARG A 462 -14.45 14.19 -25.22
N ASN A 463 -14.42 13.08 -24.48
CA ASN A 463 -15.57 12.19 -24.31
C ASN A 463 -16.73 12.88 -23.57
N ASP A 464 -16.44 13.66 -22.52
CA ASP A 464 -17.45 14.45 -21.80
C ASP A 464 -18.17 15.45 -22.72
N LEU A 465 -17.41 16.20 -23.52
CA LEU A 465 -17.97 17.15 -24.48
C LEU A 465 -18.84 16.45 -25.52
N LEU A 466 -18.42 15.27 -25.97
CA LEU A 466 -19.17 14.47 -26.93
C LEU A 466 -20.49 13.98 -26.34
N VAL A 467 -20.46 13.43 -25.11
CA VAL A 467 -21.68 13.03 -24.37
C VAL A 467 -22.62 14.22 -24.17
N PHE A 468 -22.08 15.36 -23.72
CA PHE A 468 -22.84 16.59 -23.54
C PHE A 468 -23.53 17.04 -24.83
N LEU A 469 -22.79 17.12 -25.93
CA LEU A 469 -23.33 17.52 -27.24
C LEU A 469 -24.36 16.53 -27.78
N ALA A 470 -24.20 15.23 -27.50
CA ALA A 470 -25.16 14.20 -27.89
C ALA A 470 -26.49 14.38 -27.15
N LEU A 471 -26.45 14.65 -25.84
CA LEU A 471 -27.65 14.87 -25.02
C LEU A 471 -28.28 16.25 -25.27
N GLU A 472 -27.51 17.26 -25.69
CA GLU A 472 -28.04 18.58 -26.08
C GLU A 472 -29.03 18.47 -27.26
N LEU A 473 -28.96 17.41 -28.07
CA LEU A 473 -29.90 17.19 -29.18
C LEU A 473 -31.36 17.04 -28.74
N PHE A 474 -31.60 16.66 -27.47
CA PHE A 474 -32.95 16.55 -26.89
C PHE A 474 -33.46 17.88 -26.30
N LYS A 475 -32.60 18.90 -26.16
CA LYS A 475 -32.92 20.19 -25.53
C LYS A 475 -32.88 21.34 -26.55
N LYS A 476 -33.39 22.52 -26.15
CA LYS A 476 -33.21 23.74 -26.95
C LYS A 476 -31.73 24.14 -26.96
N ARG A 477 -31.15 24.23 -28.15
CA ARG A 477 -29.72 24.48 -28.36
C ARG A 477 -29.34 25.88 -27.94
N THR A 478 -28.20 25.99 -27.27
CA THR A 478 -27.59 27.30 -27.04
C THR A 478 -26.74 27.68 -28.26
N ALA A 479 -26.81 28.93 -28.70
CA ALA A 479 -25.96 29.40 -29.78
C ALA A 479 -24.48 29.31 -29.36
N PHE A 480 -23.62 28.78 -30.22
CA PHE A 480 -22.20 28.54 -29.90
C PHE A 480 -21.48 29.81 -29.43
N ASN A 481 -21.78 30.95 -30.06
CA ASN A 481 -21.19 32.25 -29.70
C ASN A 481 -21.63 32.77 -28.31
N LYS A 482 -22.70 32.21 -27.73
CA LYS A 482 -23.17 32.54 -26.38
C LYS A 482 -22.61 31.60 -25.30
N MET A 483 -21.92 30.53 -25.69
CA MET A 483 -21.28 29.60 -24.75
C MET A 483 -20.00 30.23 -24.17
N GLN A 484 -19.58 29.76 -23.00
CA GLN A 484 -18.37 30.24 -22.33
C GLN A 484 -17.12 30.08 -23.21
N PHE A 485 -16.15 31.00 -23.10
CA PHE A 485 -14.94 30.98 -23.93
C PHE A 485 -14.09 29.72 -23.72
N SER A 486 -14.07 29.15 -22.51
CA SER A 486 -13.41 27.87 -22.22
C SER A 486 -13.97 26.76 -23.12
N PHE A 487 -15.29 26.59 -23.13
CA PHE A 487 -15.99 25.61 -23.97
C PHE A 487 -15.69 25.80 -25.46
N GLN A 488 -15.72 27.05 -25.96
CA GLN A 488 -15.42 27.33 -27.36
C GLN A 488 -14.00 26.90 -27.75
N ARG A 489 -13.03 27.09 -26.84
CA ARG A 489 -11.64 26.63 -27.03
C ARG A 489 -11.55 25.12 -26.98
N ASP A 490 -12.23 24.48 -26.04
CA ASP A 490 -12.24 23.02 -25.92
C ASP A 490 -12.73 22.37 -27.22
N ILE A 491 -13.84 22.88 -27.78
CA ILE A 491 -14.35 22.41 -29.08
C ILE A 491 -13.33 22.61 -30.21
N LYS A 492 -12.64 23.75 -30.23
CA LYS A 492 -11.61 24.04 -31.24
C LYS A 492 -10.41 23.09 -31.11
N VAL A 493 -9.98 22.78 -29.89
CA VAL A 493 -8.82 21.91 -29.64
C VAL A 493 -9.15 20.44 -29.92
N PHE A 494 -10.25 19.92 -29.38
CA PHE A 494 -10.56 18.49 -29.46
C PHE A 494 -11.26 18.06 -30.76
N PHE A 495 -12.02 18.97 -31.40
CA PHE A 495 -12.83 18.65 -32.59
C PHE A 495 -12.53 19.57 -33.78
N GLY A 496 -11.72 20.60 -33.62
CA GLY A 496 -11.43 21.61 -34.67
C GLY A 496 -12.55 22.65 -34.83
N ASN A 497 -13.81 22.20 -35.00
CA ASN A 497 -14.97 23.08 -35.10
C ASN A 497 -16.25 22.44 -34.53
N ILE A 498 -17.23 23.28 -34.17
CA ILE A 498 -18.50 22.85 -33.58
C ILE A 498 -19.36 21.99 -34.52
N GLY A 499 -19.24 22.17 -35.83
CA GLY A 499 -19.98 21.37 -36.82
C GLY A 499 -19.52 19.91 -36.79
N LYS A 500 -18.21 19.68 -36.80
CA LYS A 500 -17.62 18.34 -36.67
C LYS A 500 -17.97 17.71 -35.32
N ALA A 501 -17.82 18.46 -34.22
CA ALA A 501 -18.17 17.96 -32.88
C ALA A 501 -19.63 17.50 -32.80
N ARG A 502 -20.56 18.25 -33.40
CA ARG A 502 -21.99 17.88 -33.44
C ARG A 502 -22.28 16.68 -34.33
N ASN A 503 -21.58 16.54 -35.45
CA ASN A 503 -21.72 15.36 -36.30
C ASN A 503 -21.22 14.11 -35.57
N ASP A 504 -20.04 14.16 -34.94
CA ASP A 504 -19.49 13.07 -34.15
C ASP A 504 -20.43 12.68 -32.99
N ALA A 505 -20.98 13.68 -32.28
CA ALA A 505 -21.93 13.45 -31.19
C ALA A 505 -23.25 12.84 -31.67
N ARG A 506 -23.76 13.29 -32.83
CA ARG A 506 -24.95 12.72 -33.46
C ARG A 506 -24.69 11.26 -33.85
N ASP A 507 -23.55 10.98 -34.48
CA ASP A 507 -23.20 9.63 -34.89
C ASP A 507 -23.04 8.69 -33.68
N LEU A 508 -22.49 9.18 -32.56
CA LEU A 508 -22.49 8.41 -31.31
C LEU A 508 -23.90 8.16 -30.78
N LEU A 509 -24.79 9.17 -30.81
CA LEU A 509 -26.18 9.00 -30.38
C LEU A 509 -26.90 7.93 -31.22
N PHE A 510 -26.69 7.88 -32.54
CA PHE A 510 -27.27 6.81 -33.36
C PHE A 510 -26.67 5.44 -33.10
N LYS A 511 -25.40 5.35 -32.68
CA LYS A 511 -24.77 4.06 -32.31
C LYS A 511 -25.42 3.38 -31.12
N ILE A 512 -26.18 4.11 -30.27
CA ILE A 512 -26.83 3.49 -29.09
C ILE A 512 -27.86 2.43 -29.46
N SER A 513 -28.38 2.43 -30.70
CA SER A 513 -29.30 1.40 -31.18
C SER A 513 -28.61 0.14 -31.70
N ASN A 514 -27.28 0.15 -31.83
CA ASN A 514 -26.49 -1.00 -32.26
C ASN A 514 -26.19 -1.89 -31.04
N VAL A 515 -26.76 -3.09 -31.04
CA VAL A 515 -26.71 -4.01 -29.90
C VAL A 515 -25.31 -4.60 -29.71
N GLU A 516 -24.62 -4.90 -30.81
CA GLU A 516 -23.26 -5.44 -30.80
C GLU A 516 -22.26 -4.45 -30.20
N GLU A 517 -22.40 -3.16 -30.53
CA GLU A 517 -21.61 -2.08 -29.96
C GLU A 517 -21.87 -1.90 -28.46
N ILE A 518 -23.13 -1.99 -28.03
CA ILE A 518 -23.49 -1.93 -26.61
C ILE A 518 -22.88 -3.13 -25.86
N ASP A 519 -23.00 -4.35 -26.37
CA ASP A 519 -22.43 -5.55 -25.76
C ASP A 519 -20.90 -5.46 -25.62
N ARG A 520 -20.21 -4.99 -26.68
CA ARG A 520 -18.76 -4.77 -26.66
C ARG A 520 -18.35 -3.74 -25.60
N ASN A 521 -19.06 -2.61 -25.52
CA ASN A 521 -18.76 -1.58 -24.52
C ASN A 521 -19.10 -2.03 -23.09
N CYS A 522 -20.16 -2.84 -22.91
CA CYS A 522 -20.49 -3.44 -21.62
C CYS A 522 -19.40 -4.43 -21.18
N SER A 523 -18.88 -5.22 -22.11
CA SER A 523 -17.80 -6.17 -21.86
C SER A 523 -16.50 -5.46 -21.48
N LYS A 524 -16.16 -4.38 -22.19
CA LYS A 524 -15.01 -3.53 -21.86
C LYS A 524 -15.16 -2.93 -20.45
N ALA A 525 -16.31 -2.29 -20.17
CA ALA A 525 -16.56 -1.68 -18.86
C ALA A 525 -16.44 -2.69 -17.71
N ALA A 526 -17.01 -3.88 -17.88
CA ALA A 526 -16.90 -4.93 -16.86
C ALA A 526 -15.45 -5.42 -16.66
N SER A 527 -14.66 -5.51 -17.74
CA SER A 527 -13.24 -5.86 -17.62
C SER A 527 -12.41 -4.80 -16.90
N GLU A 528 -12.85 -3.54 -16.90
CA GLU A 528 -12.25 -2.42 -16.16
C GLU A 528 -12.81 -2.30 -14.73
N GLY A 529 -13.57 -3.28 -14.25
CA GLY A 529 -14.13 -3.29 -12.89
C GLY A 529 -15.38 -2.41 -12.71
N LEU A 530 -16.07 -2.05 -13.80
CA LEU A 530 -17.30 -1.23 -13.76
C LEU A 530 -18.55 -2.12 -13.66
N GLY A 531 -18.70 -2.82 -12.53
CA GLY A 531 -19.87 -3.62 -12.16
C GLY A 531 -19.95 -5.02 -12.80
N LEU A 532 -21.10 -5.66 -12.63
CA LEU A 532 -21.37 -7.06 -12.98
C LEU A 532 -21.97 -7.19 -14.39
N LEU A 533 -21.26 -7.91 -15.26
CA LEU A 533 -21.76 -8.32 -16.57
C LEU A 533 -22.44 -9.69 -16.54
N LEU A 534 -23.68 -9.72 -16.98
CA LEU A 534 -24.34 -10.94 -17.46
C LEU A 534 -24.23 -10.97 -18.99
N PRO A 535 -23.40 -11.86 -19.56
CA PRO A 535 -23.09 -11.86 -20.99
C PRO A 535 -24.34 -11.87 -21.85
N LYS A 536 -24.38 -11.00 -22.87
CA LYS A 536 -25.51 -10.82 -23.79
C LYS A 536 -26.86 -10.48 -23.12
N LYS A 537 -26.90 -10.19 -21.82
CA LYS A 537 -28.12 -9.87 -21.07
C LYS A 537 -28.07 -8.44 -20.55
N SER A 538 -27.16 -8.14 -19.63
CA SER A 538 -27.12 -6.84 -18.97
C SER A 538 -25.79 -6.53 -18.28
N LEU A 539 -25.45 -5.25 -18.20
CA LEU A 539 -24.44 -4.73 -17.27
C LEU A 539 -25.16 -4.07 -16.08
N GLN A 540 -24.75 -4.41 -14.86
CA GLN A 540 -25.30 -3.87 -13.61
C GLN A 540 -24.18 -3.25 -12.78
N LEU A 541 -24.33 -1.99 -12.37
CA LEU A 541 -23.27 -1.26 -11.66
C LEU A 541 -23.85 -0.18 -10.76
N HIS A 542 -23.05 0.26 -9.78
CA HIS A 542 -23.40 1.43 -8.96
C HIS A 542 -23.43 2.72 -9.80
N THR A 543 -24.35 3.63 -9.49
CA THR A 543 -24.59 4.86 -10.28
C THR A 543 -23.41 5.83 -10.28
N SER A 544 -22.60 5.86 -9.22
CA SER A 544 -21.36 6.66 -9.18
C SER A 544 -20.34 6.28 -10.27
N LEU A 545 -20.43 5.07 -10.82
CA LEU A 545 -19.51 4.58 -11.85
C LEU A 545 -19.94 4.97 -13.27
N VAL A 546 -21.10 5.61 -13.44
CA VAL A 546 -21.62 6.01 -14.77
C VAL A 546 -20.65 6.93 -15.49
N GLU A 547 -19.97 7.84 -14.80
CA GLU A 547 -19.02 8.77 -15.41
C GLU A 547 -17.78 8.09 -15.99
N ARG A 548 -17.41 6.92 -15.44
CA ARG A 548 -16.28 6.09 -15.92
C ARG A 548 -16.65 5.21 -17.11
N LEU A 549 -17.95 5.06 -17.42
CA LEU A 549 -18.38 4.23 -18.54
C LEU A 549 -17.88 4.80 -19.89
N PRO A 550 -17.69 3.93 -20.90
CA PRO A 550 -17.46 4.38 -22.28
C PRO A 550 -18.52 5.39 -22.74
N PRO A 551 -18.16 6.37 -23.58
CA PRO A 551 -19.05 7.48 -23.97
C PRO A 551 -20.36 6.98 -24.59
N LEU A 552 -20.34 5.85 -25.31
CA LEU A 552 -21.55 5.24 -25.88
C LEU A 552 -22.56 4.86 -24.78
N LEU A 553 -22.10 4.22 -23.71
CA LEU A 553 -22.95 3.82 -22.59
C LEU A 553 -23.38 5.03 -21.75
N ARG A 554 -22.52 6.06 -21.61
CA ARG A 554 -22.89 7.33 -20.97
C ARG A 554 -24.01 8.05 -21.71
N VAL A 555 -23.99 8.08 -23.04
CA VAL A 555 -25.11 8.59 -23.85
C VAL A 555 -26.35 7.72 -23.66
N TYR A 556 -26.20 6.40 -23.68
CA TYR A 556 -27.31 5.46 -23.44
C TYR A 556 -28.01 5.71 -22.10
N VAL A 557 -27.24 5.93 -21.03
CA VAL A 557 -27.75 6.28 -19.69
C VAL A 557 -28.30 7.70 -19.66
N GLY A 558 -27.63 8.67 -20.28
CA GLY A 558 -28.10 10.06 -20.35
C GLY A 558 -29.44 10.21 -21.07
N CYS A 559 -29.75 9.33 -22.03
CA CYS A 559 -31.08 9.25 -22.64
C CYS A 559 -32.17 8.89 -21.62
N ALA A 560 -31.86 8.05 -20.61
CA ALA A 560 -32.77 7.80 -19.50
C ALA A 560 -32.98 9.04 -18.64
N THR A 561 -31.94 9.86 -18.44
CA THR A 561 -32.05 11.12 -17.69
C THR A 561 -33.04 12.10 -18.32
N VAL A 562 -33.18 12.08 -19.64
CA VAL A 562 -34.17 12.91 -20.36
C VAL A 562 -35.61 12.47 -20.04
N LEU A 563 -35.85 11.18 -19.81
CA LEU A 563 -37.19 10.62 -19.54
C LEU A 563 -37.53 10.58 -18.05
N TYR A 564 -36.57 10.19 -17.21
CA TYR A 564 -36.77 9.94 -15.78
C TYR A 564 -36.34 11.12 -14.89
N GLY A 565 -35.38 11.93 -15.32
CA GLY A 565 -34.70 12.91 -14.47
C GLY A 565 -33.34 12.40 -13.99
N ASP A 566 -32.87 12.86 -12.85
CA ASP A 566 -31.55 12.50 -12.36
C ASP A 566 -31.45 10.99 -12.06
N VAL A 567 -30.49 10.31 -12.69
CA VAL A 567 -30.27 8.87 -12.50
C VAL A 567 -29.46 8.57 -11.25
N THR A 568 -28.81 9.58 -10.65
CA THR A 568 -28.02 9.46 -9.42
C THR A 568 -28.89 9.27 -8.17
N SER A 569 -30.21 9.44 -8.30
CA SER A 569 -31.17 9.15 -7.21
C SER A 569 -31.33 7.64 -6.92
N ALA A 570 -30.77 6.78 -7.77
CA ALA A 570 -30.73 5.34 -7.58
C ALA A 570 -29.32 4.88 -7.17
N ASP A 571 -29.22 3.77 -6.44
CA ASP A 571 -27.93 3.19 -6.06
C ASP A 571 -27.37 2.34 -7.20
N LEU A 572 -28.21 1.49 -7.82
CA LEU A 572 -27.81 0.61 -8.90
C LEU A 572 -28.51 0.94 -10.22
N LEU A 573 -27.73 0.85 -11.29
CA LEU A 573 -28.15 0.96 -12.68
C LEU A 573 -28.00 -0.39 -13.38
N LYS A 574 -28.99 -0.77 -14.18
CA LYS A 574 -28.98 -1.95 -15.05
C LYS A 574 -29.22 -1.57 -16.50
N ILE A 575 -28.20 -1.75 -17.34
CA ILE A 575 -28.28 -1.58 -18.80
C ILE A 575 -28.67 -2.92 -19.42
N HIS A 576 -29.82 -3.00 -20.09
CA HIS A 576 -30.27 -4.21 -20.78
C HIS A 576 -29.79 -4.19 -22.23
N ILE A 577 -28.85 -5.07 -22.56
CA ILE A 577 -28.08 -5.04 -23.82
C ILE A 577 -29.00 -5.22 -25.05
N LEU A 578 -29.88 -6.23 -25.01
CA LEU A 578 -30.69 -6.60 -26.18
C LEU A 578 -32.00 -5.81 -26.33
N SER A 579 -32.54 -5.28 -25.22
CA SER A 579 -33.95 -4.85 -25.18
C SER A 579 -34.17 -3.34 -25.26
N GLY A 580 -33.10 -2.54 -25.27
CA GLY A 580 -33.24 -1.08 -25.31
C GLY A 580 -33.85 -0.50 -24.03
N LYS A 581 -33.49 -1.09 -22.88
CA LYS A 581 -34.08 -0.76 -21.58
C LYS A 581 -33.01 -0.42 -20.56
N ILE A 582 -33.37 0.44 -19.63
CA ILE A 582 -32.63 0.67 -18.39
C ILE A 582 -33.52 0.32 -17.20
N SER A 583 -32.92 -0.17 -16.13
CA SER A 583 -33.58 -0.24 -14.83
C SER A 583 -32.74 0.48 -13.78
N LEU A 584 -33.37 1.34 -13.01
CA LEU A 584 -32.82 2.05 -11.86
C LEU A 584 -33.36 1.37 -10.61
N MET A 585 -32.51 1.13 -9.61
CA MET A 585 -32.84 0.40 -8.39
C MET A 585 -32.31 1.17 -7.18
N ARG A 586 -33.21 1.46 -6.24
CA ARG A 586 -32.93 2.13 -4.97
C ARG A 586 -33.03 1.13 -3.84
N TYR A 587 -32.05 1.12 -2.96
CA TYR A 587 -31.94 0.21 -1.83
C TYR A 587 -31.94 0.98 -0.50
N ASP A 588 -32.27 0.31 0.61
CA ASP A 588 -32.09 0.91 1.94
C ASP A 588 -30.60 0.89 2.35
N ASN A 589 -30.08 2.04 2.78
CA ASN A 589 -28.74 2.17 3.36
C ASN A 589 -27.61 1.44 2.59
N PHE A 590 -27.58 1.53 1.26
CA PHE A 590 -26.65 0.78 0.39
C PHE A 590 -25.18 0.85 0.83
N ALA A 591 -24.73 2.01 1.33
CA ALA A 591 -23.37 2.23 1.78
C ALA A 591 -23.02 1.53 3.11
N GLU A 592 -23.98 1.44 4.04
CA GLU A 592 -23.74 0.99 5.42
C GLU A 592 -24.16 -0.46 5.67
N GLU A 593 -25.09 -1.01 4.90
CA GLU A 593 -25.61 -2.36 5.08
C GLU A 593 -25.00 -3.34 4.07
N ALA A 594 -24.56 -4.51 4.52
CA ALA A 594 -23.99 -5.52 3.62
C ALA A 594 -25.02 -6.12 2.66
N ILE A 595 -26.26 -6.24 3.13
CA ILE A 595 -27.38 -6.86 2.42
C ILE A 595 -28.54 -5.87 2.39
N PRO A 596 -28.43 -4.79 1.60
CA PRO A 596 -29.48 -3.79 1.51
C PRO A 596 -30.67 -4.36 0.72
N ARG A 597 -31.88 -3.90 1.05
CA ARG A 597 -33.16 -4.31 0.50
C ARG A 597 -33.65 -3.35 -0.57
N LEU A 598 -34.17 -3.90 -1.66
CA LEU A 598 -34.72 -3.13 -2.77
C LEU A 598 -35.98 -2.39 -2.31
N LEU A 599 -35.95 -1.06 -2.34
CA LEU A 599 -37.07 -0.18 -2.02
C LEU A 599 -37.86 0.17 -3.28
N GLU A 600 -37.16 0.51 -4.36
CA GLU A 600 -37.80 0.97 -5.58
C GLU A 600 -37.06 0.47 -6.81
N ARG A 601 -37.81 0.19 -7.86
CA ARG A 601 -37.25 -0.09 -9.18
C ARG A 601 -38.03 0.68 -10.23
N THR A 602 -37.33 1.50 -11.01
CA THR A 602 -37.91 2.13 -12.20
C THR A 602 -37.34 1.51 -13.46
N LYS A 603 -38.21 1.09 -14.37
CA LYS A 603 -37.82 0.51 -15.66
C LYS A 603 -38.20 1.45 -16.78
N ILE A 604 -37.22 1.75 -17.62
CA ILE A 604 -37.30 2.73 -18.70
C ILE A 604 -37.15 1.98 -20.02
N ASP A 605 -38.19 1.99 -20.85
CA ASP A 605 -38.17 1.42 -22.20
C ASP A 605 -38.03 2.55 -23.23
N PHE A 606 -36.86 2.66 -23.87
CA PHE A 606 -36.58 3.74 -24.81
C PHE A 606 -37.42 3.66 -26.08
N ARG A 607 -37.74 2.44 -26.54
CA ARG A 607 -38.51 2.25 -27.79
C ARG A 607 -39.97 2.61 -27.57
N LYS A 608 -40.53 2.22 -26.43
CA LYS A 608 -41.92 2.54 -26.06
C LYS A 608 -42.08 3.91 -25.40
N GLN A 609 -40.97 4.56 -25.03
CA GLN A 609 -40.94 5.76 -24.19
C GLN A 609 -41.79 5.60 -22.92
N LYS A 610 -41.77 4.39 -22.34
CA LYS A 610 -42.61 4.03 -21.18
C LYS A 610 -41.76 3.90 -19.93
N LEU A 611 -42.25 4.49 -18.84
CA LEU A 611 -41.72 4.36 -17.49
C LEU A 611 -42.63 3.40 -16.69
N GLU A 612 -42.04 2.41 -16.04
CA GLU A 612 -42.74 1.48 -15.14
C GLU A 612 -42.09 1.57 -13.76
N PHE A 613 -42.84 2.04 -12.77
CA PHE A 613 -42.40 2.19 -11.39
C PHE A 613 -42.86 0.99 -10.57
N TYR A 614 -41.98 0.48 -9.72
CA TYR A 614 -42.25 -0.60 -8.78
C TYR A 614 -41.77 -0.15 -7.40
N GLU A 615 -42.69 0.03 -6.47
CA GLU A 615 -42.39 0.31 -5.06
C GLU A 615 -42.50 -1.00 -4.29
N TYR A 616 -41.48 -1.28 -3.48
CA TYR A 616 -41.39 -2.48 -2.66
C TYR A 616 -41.66 -2.11 -1.20
N GLY A 617 -42.58 -2.83 -0.58
CA GLY A 617 -43.22 -2.50 0.68
C GLY A 617 -44.29 -3.56 0.98
N ASP A 618 -45.52 -3.14 1.27
CA ASP A 618 -46.61 -4.07 1.58
C ASP A 618 -47.09 -4.88 0.37
N GLU A 619 -47.14 -4.27 -0.82
CA GLU A 619 -47.59 -4.95 -2.05
C GLU A 619 -46.55 -5.93 -2.63
N PHE A 620 -45.27 -5.61 -2.48
CA PHE A 620 -44.15 -6.43 -2.95
C PHE A 620 -43.08 -6.52 -1.88
N GLU A 621 -42.83 -7.74 -1.37
CA GLU A 621 -41.80 -7.95 -0.35
C GLU A 621 -40.42 -7.45 -0.85
N PRO A 622 -39.76 -6.53 -0.12
CA PRO A 622 -38.43 -6.02 -0.46
C PRO A 622 -37.43 -7.15 -0.56
N ARG A 623 -36.72 -7.24 -1.69
CA ARG A 623 -35.71 -8.29 -1.90
C ARG A 623 -34.33 -7.84 -1.47
N ASN A 624 -33.58 -8.75 -0.84
CA ASN A 624 -32.19 -8.55 -0.46
C ASN A 624 -31.27 -8.45 -1.70
N LEU A 625 -30.28 -7.56 -1.63
CA LEU A 625 -29.15 -7.54 -2.54
C LEU A 625 -28.01 -8.37 -1.98
N TYR A 626 -27.82 -9.56 -2.53
CA TYR A 626 -26.69 -10.42 -2.19
C TYR A 626 -25.47 -10.12 -3.07
N GLN A 627 -24.28 -10.46 -2.57
CA GLN A 627 -23.00 -10.31 -3.28
C GLN A 627 -22.78 -8.87 -3.78
N LYS A 628 -23.04 -7.89 -2.91
CA LYS A 628 -23.05 -6.46 -3.24
C LYS A 628 -21.71 -6.00 -3.82
N SER A 629 -20.59 -6.61 -3.40
CA SER A 629 -19.26 -6.28 -3.93
C SER A 629 -19.15 -6.41 -5.46
N LYS A 630 -19.95 -7.28 -6.10
CA LYS A 630 -19.95 -7.46 -7.57
C LYS A 630 -20.43 -6.23 -8.35
N TYR A 631 -21.17 -5.32 -7.71
CA TYR A 631 -21.71 -4.11 -8.34
C TYR A 631 -20.88 -2.86 -8.02
N MET A 632 -19.92 -2.99 -7.11
CA MET A 632 -19.05 -1.93 -6.62
C MET A 632 -17.70 -1.97 -7.34
N ASN A 633 -16.97 -0.85 -7.29
CA ASN A 633 -15.58 -0.75 -7.75
C ASN A 633 -14.62 -0.73 -6.56
N GLU A 634 -13.38 -1.20 -6.74
CA GLU A 634 -12.37 -1.28 -5.70
C GLU A 634 -11.95 0.08 -5.09
N GLU A 635 -12.21 1.17 -5.79
CA GLU A 635 -11.97 2.54 -5.29
C GLU A 635 -13.10 3.05 -4.38
N MET A 636 -14.24 2.35 -4.31
CA MET A 636 -15.36 2.75 -3.46
C MET A 636 -15.05 2.49 -1.99
N GLU A 637 -15.60 3.35 -1.14
CA GLU A 637 -15.58 3.15 0.31
C GLU A 637 -16.28 1.82 0.66
N SER A 638 -15.79 1.16 1.71
CA SER A 638 -16.31 -0.14 2.19
C SER A 638 -16.19 -1.33 1.23
N PHE A 639 -15.60 -1.18 0.03
CA PHE A 639 -15.46 -2.29 -0.93
C PHE A 639 -14.76 -3.52 -0.34
N ALA A 640 -13.61 -3.32 0.32
CA ALA A 640 -12.84 -4.40 0.92
C ALA A 640 -13.63 -5.15 2.00
N GLN A 641 -14.32 -4.41 2.88
CA GLN A 641 -15.18 -4.99 3.93
C GLN A 641 -16.33 -5.78 3.31
N GLN A 642 -16.95 -5.26 2.25
CA GLN A 642 -18.01 -5.96 1.54
C GLN A 642 -17.51 -7.25 0.87
N CYS A 643 -16.31 -7.24 0.27
CA CYS A 643 -15.71 -8.45 -0.29
C CYS A 643 -15.52 -9.51 0.79
N THR A 644 -14.96 -9.15 1.95
CA THR A 644 -14.80 -10.09 3.07
C THR A 644 -16.14 -10.61 3.57
N PHE A 645 -17.14 -9.75 3.70
CA PHE A 645 -18.48 -10.17 4.09
C PHE A 645 -19.08 -11.19 3.10
N ASP A 646 -19.01 -10.89 1.80
CA ASP A 646 -19.53 -11.77 0.75
C ASP A 646 -18.80 -13.12 0.72
N GLU A 647 -17.47 -13.11 0.90
CA GLU A 647 -16.64 -14.32 1.01
C GLU A 647 -17.00 -15.16 2.24
N GLN A 648 -17.10 -14.55 3.43
CA GLN A 648 -17.50 -15.23 4.66
C GLN A 648 -18.89 -15.87 4.52
N LEU A 649 -19.84 -15.15 3.91
CA LEU A 649 -21.19 -15.65 3.71
C LEU A 649 -21.23 -16.83 2.72
N GLU A 650 -20.37 -16.83 1.69
CA GLU A 650 -20.22 -17.94 0.75
C GLU A 650 -19.52 -19.15 1.39
N GLU A 651 -18.54 -18.93 2.28
CA GLU A 651 -17.84 -19.97 3.03
C GLU A 651 -18.75 -20.76 3.97
N LEU A 652 -19.83 -20.14 4.47
CA LEU A 652 -20.85 -20.84 5.25
C LEU A 652 -21.53 -21.97 4.46
N LYS A 653 -21.55 -21.91 3.13
CA LYS A 653 -22.20 -22.91 2.23
C LYS A 653 -23.67 -23.20 2.56
N LEU A 654 -24.35 -22.26 3.23
CA LEU A 654 -25.76 -22.38 3.64
C LEU A 654 -26.75 -21.94 2.55
N PHE A 655 -26.27 -21.16 1.57
CA PHE A 655 -27.11 -20.41 0.66
C PHE A 655 -26.75 -20.66 -0.80
N ASP A 656 -27.76 -20.60 -1.65
CA ASP A 656 -27.61 -20.53 -3.08
C ASP A 656 -27.97 -19.11 -3.55
N PHE A 657 -26.97 -18.36 -4.00
CA PHE A 657 -27.12 -16.97 -4.46
C PHE A 657 -27.43 -16.84 -5.95
N ARG A 658 -27.73 -17.95 -6.65
CA ARG A 658 -28.15 -17.88 -8.05
C ARG A 658 -29.44 -17.07 -8.21
N GLU A 659 -29.57 -16.42 -9.35
CA GLU A 659 -30.68 -15.53 -9.71
C GLU A 659 -30.90 -14.37 -8.72
N TYR A 660 -31.80 -14.53 -7.74
CA TYR A 660 -32.16 -13.53 -6.74
C TYR A 660 -31.79 -13.96 -5.32
N GLY A 661 -31.26 -15.16 -5.13
CA GLY A 661 -30.98 -15.72 -3.81
C GLY A 661 -32.23 -16.05 -2.98
N PRO A 662 -32.05 -16.43 -1.70
CA PRO A 662 -33.14 -16.79 -0.79
C PRO A 662 -34.00 -15.57 -0.43
N ALA A 663 -35.26 -15.82 -0.09
CA ALA A 663 -36.16 -14.77 0.41
C ALA A 663 -35.63 -14.20 1.75
N PRO A 664 -35.88 -12.90 2.08
CA PRO A 664 -35.30 -12.28 3.27
C PRO A 664 -35.59 -13.03 4.57
N LYS A 665 -36.82 -13.54 4.75
CA LYS A 665 -37.21 -14.32 5.94
C LYS A 665 -36.49 -15.66 6.03
N GLU A 666 -36.35 -16.36 4.90
CA GLU A 666 -35.62 -17.63 4.82
C GLU A 666 -34.14 -17.42 5.11
N PHE A 667 -33.56 -16.34 4.57
CA PHE A 667 -32.17 -15.97 4.80
C PHE A 667 -31.88 -15.72 6.28
N LEU A 668 -32.68 -14.86 6.93
CA LEU A 668 -32.54 -14.56 8.36
C LEU A 668 -32.73 -15.82 9.22
N HIS A 669 -33.76 -16.63 8.92
CA HIS A 669 -34.02 -17.85 9.66
C HIS A 669 -32.86 -18.86 9.58
N LYS A 670 -32.25 -19.03 8.40
CA LYS A 670 -31.09 -19.92 8.23
C LYS A 670 -29.84 -19.41 8.96
N LEU A 671 -29.60 -18.09 8.95
CA LEU A 671 -28.51 -17.50 9.73
C LEU A 671 -28.73 -17.68 11.23
N GLU A 672 -29.94 -17.37 11.71
CA GLU A 672 -30.31 -17.51 13.13
C GLU A 672 -30.19 -18.96 13.60
N LYS A 673 -30.64 -19.93 12.79
CA LYS A 673 -30.49 -21.37 13.06
C LYS A 673 -29.02 -21.76 13.25
N GLN A 674 -28.08 -21.08 12.59
CA GLN A 674 -26.65 -21.31 12.70
C GLN A 674 -25.93 -20.29 13.60
N ARG A 675 -26.70 -19.52 14.39
CA ARG A 675 -26.23 -18.47 15.29
C ARG A 675 -25.29 -17.45 14.64
N TRP A 676 -25.60 -17.09 13.39
CA TRP A 676 -24.99 -15.97 12.69
C TRP A 676 -25.97 -14.81 12.61
N GLN A 677 -25.43 -13.59 12.57
CA GLN A 677 -26.19 -12.38 12.32
C GLN A 677 -25.37 -11.40 11.50
N VAL A 678 -26.07 -10.60 10.69
CA VAL A 678 -25.46 -9.50 9.94
C VAL A 678 -25.48 -8.27 10.83
N ASP A 679 -24.30 -7.68 11.05
CA ASP A 679 -24.13 -6.39 11.72
C ASP A 679 -23.48 -5.43 10.75
N LYS A 680 -24.30 -4.60 10.10
CA LYS A 680 -23.88 -3.66 9.06
C LYS A 680 -23.10 -4.35 7.93
N LEU A 681 -21.78 -4.13 7.88
CA LEU A 681 -20.85 -4.68 6.87
C LEU A 681 -20.10 -5.92 7.35
N SER A 682 -20.50 -6.53 8.48
CA SER A 682 -19.79 -7.65 9.09
C SER A 682 -20.73 -8.79 9.43
N LEU A 683 -20.24 -10.01 9.24
CA LEU A 683 -20.92 -11.23 9.65
C LEU A 683 -20.37 -11.63 11.02
N ILE A 684 -21.22 -11.60 12.04
CA ILE A 684 -20.81 -11.88 13.42
C ILE A 684 -21.64 -13.01 14.02
N ARG A 685 -21.11 -13.68 15.05
CA ARG A 685 -21.90 -14.62 15.84
C ARG A 685 -23.02 -13.90 16.57
N SER A 686 -24.14 -14.59 16.72
CA SER A 686 -25.32 -14.07 17.39
C SER A 686 -24.99 -13.75 18.84
N LYS A 687 -25.34 -12.52 19.25
CA LYS A 687 -25.20 -12.05 20.63
C LYS A 687 -26.46 -12.28 21.47
N THR A 688 -27.47 -12.94 20.91
CA THR A 688 -28.72 -13.25 21.62
C THR A 688 -28.60 -14.56 22.39
N ILE A 689 -29.12 -14.57 23.61
CA ILE A 689 -29.26 -15.79 24.41
C ILE A 689 -30.53 -16.52 23.91
N PRO A 690 -30.40 -17.76 23.40
CA PRO A 690 -31.56 -18.53 22.92
C PRO A 690 -32.35 -19.10 24.11
N ASP A 691 -33.62 -19.45 23.86
CA ASP A 691 -34.39 -20.27 24.81
C ASP A 691 -33.72 -21.66 24.91
N ILE A 692 -33.62 -22.22 26.12
CA ILE A 692 -33.01 -23.54 26.33
C ILE A 692 -33.80 -24.66 25.65
N ASP A 693 -35.08 -24.45 25.37
CA ASP A 693 -35.93 -25.37 24.59
C ASP A 693 -35.80 -25.18 23.07
N THR A 694 -34.84 -24.36 22.62
CA THR A 694 -34.46 -24.25 21.21
C THR A 694 -33.53 -25.40 20.82
N ALA A 695 -33.67 -25.89 19.59
CA ALA A 695 -32.81 -26.94 19.06
C ALA A 695 -31.32 -26.52 19.04
N CYS A 696 -30.46 -27.44 19.46
CA CYS A 696 -29.01 -27.35 19.53
C CYS A 696 -28.44 -28.57 18.78
N GLY A 697 -28.31 -28.45 17.46
CA GLY A 697 -28.06 -29.57 16.56
C GLY A 697 -29.36 -30.14 15.98
N GLU A 698 -29.28 -31.30 15.34
CA GLU A 698 -30.45 -32.01 14.80
C GLU A 698 -31.16 -32.85 15.87
N ASN A 699 -30.40 -33.40 16.82
CA ASN A 699 -30.89 -34.39 17.77
C ASN A 699 -31.15 -33.87 19.20
N TYR A 700 -30.68 -32.66 19.54
CA TYR A 700 -30.75 -32.13 20.91
C TYR A 700 -31.32 -30.72 20.99
N PHE A 701 -31.72 -30.33 22.20
CA PHE A 701 -32.01 -28.95 22.63
C PHE A 701 -30.89 -28.44 23.53
N TYR A 702 -30.74 -27.12 23.70
CA TYR A 702 -29.74 -26.57 24.63
C TYR A 702 -29.93 -27.09 26.06
N ARG A 703 -31.18 -27.32 26.46
CA ARG A 703 -31.55 -27.96 27.73
C ARG A 703 -30.78 -29.25 27.96
N ASN A 704 -30.58 -30.08 26.93
CA ASN A 704 -29.90 -31.37 27.07
C ASN A 704 -28.43 -31.23 27.46
N PHE A 705 -27.78 -30.12 27.13
CA PHE A 705 -26.40 -29.84 27.52
C PHE A 705 -26.28 -29.13 28.85
N ILE A 706 -27.30 -28.35 29.21
CA ILE A 706 -27.32 -27.50 30.40
C ILE A 706 -27.83 -28.27 31.63
N GLU A 707 -28.79 -29.17 31.43
CA GLU A 707 -29.46 -29.93 32.50
C GLU A 707 -29.01 -31.40 32.54
N CYS A 708 -27.86 -31.73 31.94
CA CYS A 708 -27.28 -33.07 32.03
C CYS A 708 -26.33 -33.23 33.22
N GLY A 709 -26.08 -34.49 33.56
CA GLY A 709 -25.24 -34.89 34.68
C GLY A 709 -25.96 -35.04 36.02
N GLU A 710 -25.46 -35.99 36.81
CA GLU A 710 -26.03 -36.39 38.09
C GLU A 710 -26.16 -35.21 39.07
N THR A 711 -25.12 -34.37 39.16
CA THR A 711 -25.10 -33.22 40.07
C THR A 711 -26.16 -32.19 39.71
N GLN A 712 -26.35 -31.88 38.43
CA GLN A 712 -27.38 -30.93 38.01
C GLN A 712 -28.76 -31.51 38.30
N LYS A 713 -29.02 -32.77 37.88
CA LYS A 713 -30.31 -33.45 38.08
C LYS A 713 -30.71 -33.54 39.56
N ASN A 714 -29.73 -33.75 40.45
CA ASN A 714 -29.97 -33.87 41.88
C ASN A 714 -30.11 -32.51 42.60
N SER A 715 -29.37 -31.49 42.16
CA SER A 715 -29.32 -30.19 42.86
C SER A 715 -30.37 -29.19 42.35
N GLY A 716 -30.74 -29.26 41.08
CA GLY A 716 -31.65 -28.32 40.44
C GLY A 716 -31.14 -26.87 40.39
N ILE A 717 -29.83 -26.64 40.56
CA ILE A 717 -29.24 -25.30 40.49
C ILE A 717 -29.34 -24.74 39.08
N GLU A 718 -29.57 -23.43 38.99
CA GLU A 718 -29.55 -22.67 37.74
C GLU A 718 -28.17 -22.76 37.08
N ASN A 719 -28.10 -23.46 35.95
CA ASN A 719 -26.86 -23.74 35.21
C ASN A 719 -26.85 -23.04 33.84
N LEU A 720 -27.49 -21.89 33.70
CA LEU A 720 -27.62 -21.19 32.42
C LEU A 720 -26.31 -20.48 32.04
N PRO A 721 -25.79 -20.69 30.81
CA PRO A 721 -24.67 -19.88 30.31
C PRO A 721 -25.03 -18.40 30.26
N LYS A 722 -24.11 -17.54 30.70
CA LYS A 722 -24.31 -16.07 30.68
C LYS A 722 -23.74 -15.45 29.41
N ASN A 723 -22.77 -16.10 28.78
CA ASN A 723 -22.16 -15.63 27.55
C ASN A 723 -22.87 -16.23 26.31
N PRO A 724 -23.37 -15.42 25.35
CA PRO A 724 -23.94 -15.90 24.09
C PRO A 724 -23.01 -16.82 23.28
N ASP A 725 -21.69 -16.64 23.39
CA ASP A 725 -20.70 -17.47 22.70
C ASP A 725 -20.66 -18.90 23.25
N SER A 726 -21.03 -19.10 24.52
CA SER A 726 -21.17 -20.44 25.11
C SER A 726 -22.26 -21.24 24.40
N TYR A 727 -23.39 -20.61 24.06
CA TYR A 727 -24.45 -21.26 23.29
C TYR A 727 -24.01 -21.57 21.85
N THR A 728 -23.26 -20.67 21.23
CA THR A 728 -22.68 -20.92 19.90
C THR A 728 -21.76 -22.14 19.92
N ALA A 729 -20.89 -22.23 20.93
CA ALA A 729 -20.00 -23.37 21.09
C ALA A 729 -20.75 -24.69 21.35
N LEU A 730 -21.83 -24.67 22.15
CA LEU A 730 -22.66 -25.86 22.35
C LEU A 730 -23.32 -26.31 21.05
N GLN A 731 -23.79 -25.38 20.21
CA GLN A 731 -24.38 -25.71 18.92
C GLN A 731 -23.35 -26.31 17.95
N GLU A 732 -22.15 -25.73 17.89
CA GLU A 732 -21.07 -26.25 17.06
C GLU A 732 -20.59 -27.62 17.54
N LEU A 733 -20.58 -27.86 18.86
CA LEU A 733 -20.28 -29.15 19.45
C LEU A 733 -21.31 -30.19 19.02
N ALA A 734 -22.58 -29.84 19.07
CA ALA A 734 -23.68 -30.71 18.65
C ALA A 734 -23.58 -31.05 17.16
N GLN A 735 -23.52 -30.05 16.29
CA GLN A 735 -23.50 -30.25 14.84
C GLN A 735 -22.21 -30.88 14.32
N GLY A 736 -21.07 -30.48 14.90
CA GLY A 736 -19.76 -30.90 14.42
C GLY A 736 -19.35 -32.28 14.91
N LEU A 737 -19.80 -32.68 16.11
CA LEU A 737 -19.40 -33.94 16.74
C LEU A 737 -20.58 -34.86 17.01
N LEU A 738 -21.58 -34.41 17.76
CA LEU A 738 -22.62 -35.32 18.26
C LEU A 738 -23.59 -35.79 17.18
N ASP A 739 -24.05 -34.92 16.29
CA ASP A 739 -24.97 -35.29 15.20
C ASP A 739 -24.32 -36.35 14.29
N PRO A 740 -23.07 -36.20 13.79
CA PRO A 740 -22.39 -37.26 13.04
C PRO A 740 -22.19 -38.57 13.82
N ILE A 741 -21.91 -38.49 15.12
CA ILE A 741 -21.77 -39.69 15.97
C ILE A 741 -23.12 -40.41 16.07
N ILE A 742 -24.22 -39.66 16.25
CA ILE A 742 -25.57 -40.21 16.34
C ILE A 742 -26.00 -40.81 15.01
N ASP A 743 -25.68 -40.17 13.89
CA ASP A 743 -25.99 -40.68 12.55
C ASP A 743 -25.31 -42.04 12.28
N TYR A 744 -24.14 -42.27 12.87
CA TYR A 744 -23.39 -43.52 12.67
C TYR A 744 -23.71 -44.61 13.72
N PHE A 745 -23.69 -44.26 15.00
CA PHE A 745 -23.83 -45.22 16.12
C PHE A 745 -25.24 -45.27 16.71
N GLY A 746 -26.14 -44.36 16.32
CA GLY A 746 -27.46 -44.21 16.93
C GLY A 746 -27.45 -43.31 18.17
N SER A 747 -28.53 -43.36 18.96
CA SER A 747 -28.72 -42.45 20.09
C SER A 747 -27.61 -42.59 21.14
N ILE A 748 -27.13 -41.45 21.65
CA ILE A 748 -26.12 -41.38 22.71
C ILE A 748 -26.71 -40.78 24.00
N GLU A 749 -26.19 -41.16 25.16
CA GLU A 749 -26.55 -40.58 26.45
C GLU A 749 -25.52 -39.53 26.88
N LEU A 750 -25.98 -38.30 27.14
CA LEU A 750 -25.13 -37.23 27.68
C LEU A 750 -25.02 -37.35 29.20
N THR A 751 -23.80 -37.58 29.67
CA THR A 751 -23.49 -37.80 31.09
C THR A 751 -22.96 -36.56 31.80
N PHE A 752 -22.36 -35.62 31.06
CA PHE A 752 -21.96 -34.31 31.57
C PHE A 752 -21.81 -33.31 30.42
N GLY A 753 -22.09 -32.02 30.66
CA GLY A 753 -22.17 -31.01 29.62
C GLY A 753 -21.72 -29.64 30.13
N PHE A 754 -22.52 -28.60 29.92
CA PHE A 754 -22.15 -27.25 30.34
C PHE A 754 -22.04 -27.16 31.87
N CYS A 755 -21.02 -26.45 32.37
CA CYS A 755 -20.78 -26.26 33.79
C CYS A 755 -20.58 -24.78 34.14
N SER A 756 -21.60 -24.17 34.74
CA SER A 756 -21.54 -22.83 35.31
C SER A 756 -20.64 -22.76 36.56
N THR A 757 -20.26 -21.54 36.96
CA THR A 757 -19.50 -21.33 38.20
C THR A 757 -20.25 -21.81 39.45
N GLU A 758 -21.57 -21.77 39.41
CA GLU A 758 -22.49 -22.17 40.46
C GLU A 758 -22.53 -23.70 40.57
N LEU A 759 -22.63 -24.41 39.44
CA LEU A 759 -22.56 -25.87 39.41
C LEU A 759 -21.16 -26.39 39.79
N ALA A 760 -20.10 -25.74 39.32
CA ALA A 760 -18.72 -26.13 39.61
C ALA A 760 -18.41 -26.16 41.12
N LYS A 761 -19.03 -25.26 41.91
CA LYS A 761 -18.88 -25.25 43.39
C LYS A 761 -19.40 -26.51 44.06
N LEU A 762 -20.34 -27.22 43.46
CA LEU A 762 -20.88 -28.48 43.97
C LEU A 762 -20.05 -29.71 43.58
N ILE A 763 -19.06 -29.56 42.70
CA ILE A 763 -18.24 -30.66 42.18
C ILE A 763 -16.75 -30.43 42.50
N PRO A 764 -16.37 -30.27 43.79
CA PRO A 764 -14.99 -29.95 44.15
C PRO A 764 -14.04 -31.09 43.78
N GLY A 765 -13.02 -30.77 42.98
CA GLY A 765 -11.91 -31.68 42.66
C GLY A 765 -12.19 -32.76 41.63
N ARG A 766 -13.39 -32.82 41.01
CA ARG A 766 -13.65 -33.71 39.86
C ARG A 766 -13.61 -33.00 38.51
N ILE A 767 -13.61 -31.66 38.50
CA ILE A 767 -13.52 -30.82 37.29
C ILE A 767 -12.23 -30.01 37.38
N ALA A 768 -11.60 -29.74 36.24
CA ALA A 768 -10.43 -28.88 36.12
C ALA A 768 -10.78 -27.62 35.30
N PRO A 769 -11.40 -26.58 35.88
CA PRO A 769 -11.99 -25.47 35.12
C PRO A 769 -11.04 -24.73 34.16
N GLU A 770 -9.74 -24.69 34.48
CA GLU A 770 -8.72 -24.06 33.63
C GLU A 770 -8.26 -24.93 32.45
N LEU A 771 -8.58 -26.23 32.47
CA LEU A 771 -8.18 -27.21 31.47
C LEU A 771 -9.39 -27.86 30.78
N ASP A 772 -10.58 -27.63 31.28
CA ASP A 772 -11.78 -28.34 30.91
C ASP A 772 -12.78 -27.38 30.24
N GLN A 773 -13.17 -27.71 29.01
CA GLN A 773 -13.97 -26.83 28.15
C GLN A 773 -15.47 -26.87 28.49
N HIS A 774 -15.89 -27.57 29.55
CA HIS A 774 -17.27 -27.53 30.06
C HIS A 774 -17.75 -26.14 30.51
N ALA A 775 -16.84 -25.23 30.91
CA ALA A 775 -17.17 -23.84 31.22
C ALA A 775 -17.33 -22.94 29.96
N ALA A 776 -17.08 -23.50 28.77
CA ALA A 776 -17.18 -22.82 27.49
C ALA A 776 -16.51 -21.43 27.44
N TYR A 777 -17.26 -20.37 27.11
CA TYR A 777 -16.78 -18.99 27.01
C TYR A 777 -17.11 -18.15 28.26
N GLU A 778 -17.42 -18.80 29.39
CA GLU A 778 -17.80 -18.10 30.61
C GLU A 778 -16.61 -17.38 31.27
N LEU A 779 -16.94 -16.31 32.00
CA LEU A 779 -15.99 -15.47 32.71
C LEU A 779 -16.07 -15.72 34.22
N ASP A 780 -14.94 -15.60 34.90
CA ASP A 780 -14.84 -15.62 36.35
C ASP A 780 -15.33 -14.29 36.97
N GLN A 781 -15.25 -14.20 38.30
CA GLN A 781 -15.65 -12.99 39.04
C GLN A 781 -14.80 -11.75 38.72
N ASN A 782 -13.65 -11.91 38.07
CA ASN A 782 -12.74 -10.84 37.66
C ASN A 782 -12.82 -10.53 36.16
N ASN A 783 -13.86 -11.01 35.46
CA ASN A 783 -14.02 -10.90 34.00
C ASN A 783 -12.89 -11.57 33.19
N LYS A 784 -12.24 -12.60 33.73
CA LYS A 784 -11.27 -13.43 32.99
C LYS A 784 -11.93 -14.70 32.50
N ILE A 785 -11.54 -15.15 31.31
CA ILE A 785 -12.00 -16.43 30.75
C ILE A 785 -11.65 -17.56 31.72
N ILE A 786 -12.65 -18.38 32.07
CA ILE A 786 -12.47 -19.51 33.00
C ILE A 786 -11.57 -20.59 32.39
N CYS A 787 -11.85 -20.97 31.14
CA CYS A 787 -11.06 -21.94 30.41
C CYS A 787 -10.39 -21.27 29.21
N PRO A 788 -9.06 -21.01 29.23
CA PRO A 788 -8.36 -20.33 28.14
C PRO A 788 -8.39 -21.11 26.82
N ARG A 789 -8.76 -22.40 26.85
CA ARG A 789 -8.93 -23.24 25.65
C ARG A 789 -10.14 -22.82 24.82
N LEU A 790 -11.15 -22.17 25.42
CA LEU A 790 -12.42 -21.78 24.78
C LEU A 790 -13.16 -22.96 24.12
N GLY A 791 -14.33 -22.71 23.52
CA GLY A 791 -15.13 -23.75 22.88
C GLY A 791 -16.14 -24.38 23.83
N ALA A 792 -16.39 -25.68 23.70
CA ALA A 792 -17.32 -26.43 24.57
C ALA A 792 -16.92 -27.90 24.64
N ALA A 793 -17.30 -28.58 25.73
CA ALA A 793 -17.08 -30.01 25.91
C ALA A 793 -18.33 -30.74 26.40
N VAL A 794 -18.35 -32.05 26.17
CA VAL A 794 -19.40 -32.96 26.58
C VAL A 794 -18.81 -34.34 26.89
N ASP A 795 -19.39 -34.99 27.90
CA ASP A 795 -19.12 -36.38 28.23
C ASP A 795 -20.34 -37.21 27.84
N PHE A 796 -20.16 -38.24 27.02
CA PHE A 796 -21.25 -39.09 26.55
C PHE A 796 -20.88 -40.57 26.54
N ILE A 797 -21.88 -41.42 26.52
CA ILE A 797 -21.75 -42.87 26.35
C ILE A 797 -22.72 -43.38 25.30
N VAL A 798 -22.32 -44.45 24.60
CA VAL A 798 -23.18 -45.22 23.70
C VAL A 798 -23.42 -46.56 24.39
N GLU A 799 -24.63 -46.80 24.91
CA GLU A 799 -24.89 -47.89 25.88
C GLU A 799 -24.57 -49.30 25.34
N ASP A 800 -24.76 -49.52 24.04
CA ASP A 800 -24.64 -50.82 23.39
C ASP A 800 -23.37 -51.00 22.54
N GLU A 801 -22.42 -50.05 22.59
CA GLU A 801 -21.20 -50.06 21.75
C GLU A 801 -19.91 -50.09 22.58
N ASP A 802 -18.81 -50.57 21.98
CA ASP A 802 -17.48 -50.42 22.61
C ASP A 802 -16.99 -48.97 22.42
N MET A 803 -16.86 -48.23 23.52
CA MET A 803 -16.41 -46.84 23.47
C MET A 803 -15.00 -46.67 22.87
N MET A 804 -14.19 -47.73 22.82
CA MET A 804 -12.92 -47.72 22.09
C MET A 804 -13.15 -47.65 20.58
N GLU A 805 -14.13 -48.38 20.06
CA GLU A 805 -14.49 -48.34 18.64
C GLU A 805 -15.11 -46.99 18.27
N VAL A 806 -15.97 -46.46 19.14
CA VAL A 806 -16.52 -45.10 19.00
C VAL A 806 -15.40 -44.06 18.96
N ALA A 807 -14.47 -44.09 19.92
CA ALA A 807 -13.33 -43.16 19.94
C ALA A 807 -12.45 -43.30 18.68
N LYS A 808 -12.27 -44.53 18.16
CA LYS A 808 -11.45 -44.75 16.96
C LYS A 808 -12.12 -44.17 15.73
N TRP A 809 -13.43 -44.37 15.61
CA TRP A 809 -14.20 -43.80 14.53
C TRP A 809 -14.17 -42.26 14.56
N ILE A 810 -14.26 -41.65 15.75
CA ILE A 810 -14.15 -40.20 15.91
C ILE A 810 -12.77 -39.67 15.47
N ASP A 811 -11.67 -40.31 15.89
CA ASP A 811 -10.29 -39.94 15.49
C ASP A 811 -10.08 -40.00 13.97
N GLU A 812 -10.80 -40.90 13.28
CA GLU A 812 -10.67 -41.09 11.84
C GLU A 812 -11.57 -40.19 11.00
N ASN A 813 -12.77 -39.87 11.49
CA ASN A 813 -13.83 -39.26 10.68
C ASN A 813 -14.16 -37.82 11.05
N LEU A 814 -13.83 -37.38 12.27
CA LEU A 814 -14.25 -36.08 12.79
C LEU A 814 -13.07 -35.16 13.13
N ILE A 815 -13.35 -33.86 13.14
CA ILE A 815 -12.42 -32.82 13.59
C ILE A 815 -12.90 -32.33 14.95
N PHE A 816 -12.12 -32.61 15.99
CA PHE A 816 -12.36 -32.19 17.37
C PHE A 816 -11.12 -31.51 17.92
N ASP A 817 -11.25 -30.82 19.05
CA ASP A 817 -10.11 -30.23 19.74
C ASP A 817 -9.37 -31.28 20.57
N ARG A 818 -10.05 -31.84 21.58
CA ARG A 818 -9.49 -32.86 22.48
C ARG A 818 -10.49 -33.95 22.80
N MET A 819 -9.98 -35.17 22.88
CA MET A 819 -10.73 -36.36 23.27
C MET A 819 -10.00 -37.08 24.41
N TYR A 820 -10.69 -37.33 25.52
CA TYR A 820 -10.17 -38.11 26.65
C TYR A 820 -10.93 -39.43 26.78
N PHE A 821 -10.19 -40.53 26.70
CA PHE A 821 -10.72 -41.88 26.76
C PHE A 821 -10.45 -42.50 28.14
N TYR A 822 -11.52 -42.84 28.86
CA TYR A 822 -11.46 -43.36 30.23
C TYR A 822 -11.63 -44.89 30.34
N GLY A 823 -12.02 -45.56 29.25
CA GLY A 823 -12.22 -47.02 29.20
C GLY A 823 -13.40 -47.43 28.31
N GLN A 824 -13.46 -48.70 27.92
CA GLN A 824 -14.44 -49.24 26.96
C GLN A 824 -15.92 -49.13 27.41
N LYS A 825 -16.16 -49.06 28.72
CA LYS A 825 -17.50 -48.97 29.33
C LYS A 825 -17.72 -47.68 30.12
N ARG A 826 -16.92 -46.65 29.84
CA ARG A 826 -16.98 -45.36 30.54
C ARG A 826 -17.29 -44.25 29.53
N PRO A 827 -17.89 -43.14 29.99
CA PRO A 827 -18.15 -42.01 29.12
C PRO A 827 -16.86 -41.50 28.47
N LEU A 828 -16.99 -41.05 27.22
CA LEU A 828 -15.95 -40.39 26.46
C LEU A 828 -16.11 -38.87 26.61
N HIS A 829 -15.03 -38.18 26.96
CA HIS A 829 -15.01 -36.72 26.93
C HIS A 829 -14.53 -36.25 25.56
N ILE A 830 -15.28 -35.35 24.94
CA ILE A 830 -14.89 -34.72 23.68
C ILE A 830 -15.19 -33.23 23.71
N SER A 831 -14.36 -32.45 23.01
CA SER A 831 -14.43 -31.00 22.99
C SER A 831 -14.22 -30.43 21.60
N ILE A 832 -14.80 -29.25 21.38
CA ILE A 832 -14.43 -28.34 20.30
C ILE A 832 -13.74 -27.11 20.88
N GLY A 833 -12.90 -26.47 20.09
CA GLY A 833 -12.18 -25.27 20.46
C GLY A 833 -11.62 -24.58 19.21
N PRO A 834 -11.17 -23.32 19.33
CA PRO A 834 -10.65 -22.55 18.20
C PRO A 834 -9.42 -23.18 17.54
N GLU A 835 -8.63 -23.98 18.27
CA GLU A 835 -7.41 -24.61 17.77
C GLU A 835 -7.64 -25.95 17.05
N MET A 836 -8.75 -26.65 17.34
CA MET A 836 -9.09 -27.97 16.80
C MET A 836 -7.89 -28.94 16.73
N LEU A 837 -7.19 -29.14 17.85
CA LEU A 837 -5.90 -29.84 17.88
C LEU A 837 -5.93 -31.34 17.50
N GLN A 838 -7.10 -31.98 17.43
CA GLN A 838 -7.26 -33.42 17.25
C GLN A 838 -6.41 -34.22 18.25
N GLN A 839 -6.39 -33.78 19.51
CA GLN A 839 -5.56 -34.39 20.54
C GLN A 839 -6.32 -35.54 21.22
N VAL A 840 -5.76 -36.74 21.17
CA VAL A 840 -6.28 -37.91 21.91
C VAL A 840 -5.44 -38.18 23.15
N THR A 841 -6.10 -38.26 24.31
CA THR A 841 -5.47 -38.59 25.59
C THR A 841 -6.11 -39.82 26.22
N LEU A 842 -5.30 -40.85 26.46
CA LEU A 842 -5.71 -42.03 27.20
C LEU A 842 -5.56 -41.79 28.69
N MET A 843 -6.64 -42.02 29.43
CA MET A 843 -6.68 -41.87 30.87
C MET A 843 -6.47 -43.26 31.51
N LEU A 844 -5.21 -43.65 31.73
CA LEU A 844 -4.83 -45.00 32.16
C LEU A 844 -4.67 -45.11 33.70
N PRO A 845 -5.02 -46.22 34.35
CA PRO A 845 -4.72 -46.42 35.76
C PRO A 845 -3.21 -46.41 36.05
N ASP A 846 -2.82 -45.80 37.17
CA ASP A 846 -1.49 -45.97 37.75
C ASP A 846 -1.25 -47.44 38.16
N LYS A 847 0.01 -47.86 38.35
CA LYS A 847 0.45 -49.23 38.69
C LYS A 847 -0.23 -49.83 39.94
N LYS A 848 -0.89 -49.01 40.76
CA LYS A 848 -1.65 -49.40 41.96
C LYS A 848 -3.17 -49.20 41.85
N GLY A 849 -3.69 -48.70 40.73
CA GLY A 849 -5.13 -48.51 40.48
C GLY A 849 -5.80 -47.29 41.12
N TYR A 850 -5.09 -46.51 41.95
CA TYR A 850 -5.69 -45.41 42.73
C TYR A 850 -5.82 -44.06 42.01
N ARG A 851 -5.07 -43.83 40.92
CA ARG A 851 -5.03 -42.55 40.19
C ARG A 851 -4.99 -42.81 38.68
N VAL A 852 -5.43 -41.84 37.91
CA VAL A 852 -5.44 -41.90 36.44
C VAL A 852 -4.30 -41.05 35.90
N ILE A 853 -3.48 -41.61 35.02
CA ILE A 853 -2.32 -40.96 34.39
C ILE A 853 -2.69 -40.65 32.93
N PRO A 854 -2.65 -39.37 32.51
CA PRO A 854 -2.90 -38.99 31.13
C PRO A 854 -1.72 -39.39 30.24
N ARG A 855 -2.01 -40.14 29.17
CA ARG A 855 -1.07 -40.44 28.09
C ARG A 855 -1.61 -39.87 26.78
N THR A 856 -1.12 -38.69 26.41
CA THR A 856 -1.41 -38.07 25.13
C THR A 856 -0.69 -38.82 24.00
N LEU A 857 -1.43 -39.11 22.93
CA LEU A 857 -0.94 -39.84 21.78
C LEU A 857 -0.49 -38.87 20.67
N LYS A 858 0.48 -39.29 19.85
CA LYS A 858 0.79 -38.56 18.62
C LYS A 858 -0.25 -38.88 17.55
N LYS A 859 -0.44 -37.94 16.62
CA LYS A 859 -1.41 -38.06 15.52
C LYS A 859 -1.22 -39.39 14.76
N GLY A 860 -2.27 -40.22 14.73
CA GLY A 860 -2.27 -41.55 14.09
C GLY A 860 -1.81 -42.73 14.97
N GLU A 861 -1.31 -42.50 16.20
CA GLU A 861 -0.90 -43.59 17.12
C GLU A 861 -2.09 -44.34 17.72
N PHE A 862 -3.29 -43.73 17.77
CA PHE A 862 -4.49 -44.37 18.33
C PHE A 862 -4.92 -45.61 17.54
N LYS A 863 -4.63 -45.65 16.23
CA LYS A 863 -4.93 -46.78 15.34
C LYS A 863 -4.17 -48.07 15.69
N GLU A 864 -2.99 -47.95 16.29
CA GLU A 864 -2.12 -49.10 16.61
C GLU A 864 -2.41 -49.70 18.00
N ILE A 865 -3.37 -49.15 18.74
CA ILE A 865 -3.69 -49.56 20.11
C ILE A 865 -4.73 -50.69 20.09
N ASP A 866 -4.29 -51.86 20.53
CA ASP A 866 -5.11 -53.05 20.73
C ASP A 866 -5.90 -52.93 22.05
N GLY A 867 -7.23 -52.88 21.96
CA GLY A 867 -8.13 -52.65 23.10
C GLY A 867 -7.97 -53.70 24.21
N ASN A 868 -7.52 -54.90 23.86
CA ASN A 868 -7.27 -56.01 24.78
C ASN A 868 -6.05 -55.82 25.71
N LYS A 869 -5.25 -54.74 25.55
CA LYS A 869 -4.07 -54.44 26.39
C LYS A 869 -4.27 -53.30 27.37
N ILE A 870 -5.44 -52.67 27.42
CA ILE A 870 -5.76 -51.62 28.39
C ILE A 870 -6.41 -52.29 29.60
N VAL A 871 -5.64 -52.42 30.69
CA VAL A 871 -6.13 -53.02 31.94
C VAL A 871 -7.27 -52.15 32.47
N PRO A 872 -8.48 -52.70 32.71
CA PRO A 872 -9.60 -51.93 33.22
C PRO A 872 -9.30 -51.36 34.61
N LEU A 873 -9.72 -50.11 34.84
CA LEU A 873 -9.88 -49.56 36.19
C LEU A 873 -10.98 -50.39 36.88
N THR A 874 -10.63 -51.00 38.01
CA THR A 874 -11.59 -51.67 38.90
C THR A 874 -12.49 -50.67 39.59
#